data_AF-A0A495D2G0-F1
#
_entry.id   AF-A0A495D2G0-F1
#
_cell.length_a   1.000
_cell.length_b   1.000
_cell.length_c   1.000
_cell.angle_alpha   90.00
_cell.angle_beta   90.00
_cell.angle_gamma   90.00
#
_symmetry.space_group_name_H-M   'P 1'
#
loop_
_entity.id
_entity.type
_entity.pdbx_description
1 polymer ?
#
loop_
_entity_poly.entity_id
_entity_poly.type
_entity_poly.pdbx_seq_one_letter_code
_entity_poly.pdbx_strand_id
1 'polypeptide(L)'
;MVSAHQDVVDIARLPMSNWPGEVYPHEPVYGFLQRAATANYAFSTEAFLLSLGLNGLDWDFDEQLEVVNQLPIYGSDELAWNTPRRTTQGYEICGHLLPSRTFSKGRRRVCPLCLEEERYIRIWFDIVPVAACPIHDVRLIEGLDGDPIDWRYPEAGWTQRGVMIGQDHAIPYPATALDRHVFNKVTGVETAEPSHFAGQSLHSVLRAAVVLTKLHRGIESPSHTPCELRNLAQFSFPSLLAGRDAIVKFLAEAKWLQPDSDQTRYHSRCHYAPQLTRTIPTEGLRTLVSDCFGEVRVRSGLATPSGRLSQHDGADGAWTLESVATDLKLESKYLRKILEAAAVPTQRCAHTRAYRLSSDNIDAVRRYIATALSLEHVAAELGCTIDEVDELVSRGTLKMDFRCDGQRYFQEDAIKAFIARAHQGRREGFDPKGMPLASFAAKVGISLPAAYSQLIRNNTIGLIDYDQDAPFFHGARVAYFQKTRLRPGAQIKNAITFAKAKARLGTETDGLAQLVELSYLKIVEDESGRSRICEASLDAFEDAYARAADYAPLLRCSARSALKLLRKKGVEPINEYGKRVVCFVSREQVHSLVGIRLESRTGFQALEVLRDELTEKFASASVPGTARVITDPAIVVEATSRNWSFKVTRKPTLDRYDLVALFRSVNEGGRLRKILAAAVEPEKIWPGAEVRREPGGGFVLVDGVGFGVSPESETSHLVDRIVGRAHELHRYL
;
A
#
# COMPACT_ATOMS: atom_id res chain seq x y z
N MET A 1 -17.66 53.78 7.08
CA MET A 1 -18.14 54.58 5.94
C MET A 1 -17.70 56.02 6.15
N VAL A 2 -16.51 56.35 5.66
CA VAL A 2 -16.05 57.72 5.44
C VAL A 2 -15.75 57.77 3.96
N SER A 3 -16.55 58.53 3.21
CA SER A 3 -16.42 58.74 1.78
C SER A 3 -15.10 59.48 1.53
N ALA A 4 -14.09 58.80 1.02
CA ALA A 4 -12.91 59.46 0.46
C ALA A 4 -13.39 60.20 -0.79
N HIS A 5 -13.32 61.53 -0.75
CA HIS A 5 -13.48 62.36 -1.93
C HIS A 5 -12.44 61.93 -2.96
N GLN A 6 -12.90 61.49 -4.14
CA GLN A 6 -12.09 61.49 -5.35
C GLN A 6 -11.82 62.94 -5.71
N ASP A 7 -10.74 63.51 -5.16
CA ASP A 7 -10.14 64.71 -5.72
C ASP A 7 -9.52 64.31 -7.06
N VAL A 8 -10.30 64.50 -8.13
CA VAL A 8 -9.78 64.42 -9.50
C VAL A 8 -8.72 65.51 -9.63
N VAL A 9 -7.46 65.12 -9.77
CA VAL A 9 -6.36 66.06 -9.97
C VAL A 9 -6.63 66.78 -11.30
N ASP A 10 -6.78 68.10 -11.25
CA ASP A 10 -6.93 68.93 -12.45
C ASP A 10 -5.61 68.88 -13.23
N ILE A 11 -5.60 68.13 -14.34
CA ILE A 11 -4.43 67.90 -15.19
C ILE A 11 -3.80 69.24 -15.63
N ALA A 12 -4.61 70.31 -15.77
CA ALA A 12 -4.14 71.65 -16.13
C ALA A 12 -3.42 72.39 -14.98
N ARG A 13 -3.49 71.86 -13.75
CA ARG A 13 -2.82 72.38 -12.55
C ARG A 13 -1.64 71.54 -12.10
N LEU A 14 -1.36 70.40 -12.74
CA LEU A 14 -0.10 69.70 -12.55
C LEU A 14 1.02 70.63 -13.04
N PRO A 15 2.08 70.88 -12.24
CA PRO A 15 3.09 71.91 -12.54
C PRO A 15 3.93 71.64 -13.80
N MET A 16 3.65 70.57 -14.55
CA MET A 16 4.50 69.94 -15.55
C MET A 16 3.64 69.53 -16.76
N SER A 17 3.98 70.03 -17.95
CA SER A 17 3.12 69.98 -19.15
C SER A 17 3.60 69.01 -20.25
N ASN A 18 4.81 68.44 -20.13
CA ASN A 18 5.38 67.58 -21.17
C ASN A 18 5.29 66.11 -20.78
N TRP A 19 4.26 65.42 -21.25
CA TRP A 19 4.11 63.98 -21.06
C TRP A 19 4.59 63.23 -22.29
N PRO A 20 5.32 62.10 -22.15
CA PRO A 20 5.59 61.22 -23.28
C PRO A 20 4.25 60.78 -23.89
N GLY A 21 4.02 61.09 -25.16
CA GLY A 21 2.72 60.86 -25.81
C GLY A 21 2.37 59.39 -26.02
N GLU A 22 3.37 58.51 -26.02
CA GLU A 22 3.23 57.08 -26.28
C GLU A 22 4.00 56.25 -25.25
N VAL A 23 3.33 55.21 -24.75
CA VAL A 23 3.92 54.13 -23.96
C VAL A 23 4.75 53.24 -24.88
N TYR A 24 6.01 52.94 -24.51
CA TYR A 24 6.81 52.02 -25.30
C TYR A 24 6.43 50.55 -25.04
N PRO A 25 6.67 49.63 -26.00
CA PRO A 25 6.34 48.23 -25.83
C PRO A 25 6.96 47.62 -24.58
N HIS A 26 6.14 46.96 -23.77
CA HIS A 26 6.56 46.30 -22.52
C HIS A 26 7.19 47.22 -21.46
N GLU A 27 6.94 48.52 -21.57
CA GLU A 27 7.36 49.52 -20.59
C GLU A 27 6.48 49.47 -19.33
N PRO A 28 7.06 49.43 -18.12
CA PRO A 28 6.31 49.58 -16.88
C PRO A 28 6.18 51.05 -16.45
N VAL A 29 5.25 51.35 -15.53
CA VAL A 29 4.93 52.72 -15.08
C VAL A 29 6.15 53.51 -14.60
N TYR A 30 7.09 52.87 -13.92
CA TYR A 30 8.30 53.53 -13.43
C TYR A 30 9.31 53.85 -14.54
N GLY A 31 9.29 53.11 -15.67
CA GLY A 31 10.05 53.45 -16.86
C GLY A 31 9.44 54.66 -17.58
N PHE A 32 8.12 54.66 -17.73
CA PHE A 32 7.37 55.76 -18.30
C PHE A 32 7.57 57.07 -17.50
N LEU A 33 7.47 57.01 -16.17
CA LEU A 33 7.68 58.17 -15.30
C LEU A 33 9.12 58.68 -15.34
N GLN A 34 10.11 57.81 -15.54
CA GLN A 34 11.50 58.20 -15.76
C GLN A 34 11.65 58.97 -17.09
N ARG A 35 11.04 58.50 -18.18
CA ARG A 35 10.97 59.27 -19.45
C ARG A 35 10.23 60.60 -19.29
N ALA A 36 9.15 60.63 -18.51
CA ALA A 36 8.43 61.87 -18.21
C ALA A 36 9.31 62.87 -17.45
N ALA A 37 10.13 62.40 -16.51
CA ALA A 37 11.12 63.24 -15.83
C ALA A 37 12.13 63.85 -16.82
N THR A 38 12.59 63.06 -17.81
CA THR A 38 13.47 63.56 -18.88
C THR A 38 12.78 64.62 -19.74
N ALA A 39 11.53 64.39 -20.15
CA ALA A 39 10.76 65.30 -21.00
C ALA A 39 10.44 66.66 -20.34
N ASN A 40 10.46 66.71 -19.00
CA ASN A 40 10.28 67.93 -18.21
C ASN A 40 11.61 68.51 -17.70
N TYR A 41 12.76 68.02 -18.17
CA TYR A 41 14.09 68.47 -17.72
C TYR A 41 14.25 68.46 -16.19
N ALA A 42 13.63 67.47 -15.53
CA ALA A 42 13.70 67.36 -14.09
C ALA A 42 15.13 67.09 -13.63
N PHE A 43 15.51 67.60 -12.46
CA PHE A 43 16.85 67.36 -11.90
C PHE A 43 17.10 65.88 -11.58
N SER A 44 16.06 65.18 -11.12
CA SER A 44 16.07 63.74 -10.87
C SER A 44 14.67 63.16 -11.02
N THR A 45 14.58 61.86 -11.28
CA THR A 45 13.32 61.11 -11.27
C THR A 45 12.63 61.22 -9.91
N GLU A 46 13.39 61.20 -8.81
CA GLU A 46 12.85 61.35 -7.46
C GLU A 46 12.18 62.72 -7.26
N ALA A 47 12.87 63.81 -7.64
CA ALA A 47 12.32 65.16 -7.53
C ALA A 47 11.08 65.34 -8.42
N PHE A 48 11.08 64.72 -9.61
CA PHE A 48 9.92 64.65 -10.49
C PHE A 48 8.73 63.98 -9.81
N LEU A 49 8.91 62.78 -9.26
CA LEU A 49 7.83 62.03 -8.59
C LEU A 49 7.28 62.78 -7.38
N LEU A 50 8.14 63.38 -6.57
CA LEU A 50 7.73 64.22 -5.42
C LEU A 50 6.88 65.42 -5.86
N SER A 51 7.18 66.02 -7.03
CA SER A 51 6.37 67.11 -7.58
C SER A 51 4.95 66.68 -8.00
N LEU A 52 4.74 65.38 -8.23
CA LEU A 52 3.45 64.77 -8.51
C LEU A 52 2.73 64.27 -7.24
N GLY A 53 3.29 64.53 -6.06
CA GLY A 53 2.76 64.05 -4.78
C GLY A 53 3.05 62.58 -4.48
N LEU A 54 3.85 61.91 -5.31
CA LEU A 54 4.26 60.52 -5.11
C LEU A 54 5.47 60.44 -4.19
N ASN A 55 5.57 59.37 -3.40
CA ASN A 55 6.80 59.11 -2.65
C ASN A 55 7.90 58.66 -3.62
N GLY A 56 8.83 59.56 -3.96
CA GLY A 56 9.93 59.28 -4.89
C GLY A 56 10.92 58.20 -4.43
N LEU A 57 10.84 57.74 -3.17
CA LEU A 57 11.64 56.65 -2.61
C LEU A 57 10.85 55.34 -2.47
N ASP A 58 9.51 55.40 -2.44
CA ASP A 58 8.67 54.22 -2.31
C ASP A 58 8.28 53.70 -3.70
N TRP A 59 8.41 52.39 -3.86
CA TRP A 59 8.14 51.70 -5.12
C TRP A 59 6.73 51.12 -5.07
N ASP A 60 5.78 51.99 -4.74
CA ASP A 60 4.36 51.72 -4.80
C ASP A 60 3.86 51.94 -6.23
N PHE A 61 3.88 50.84 -6.99
CA PHE A 61 3.49 50.87 -8.40
C PHE A 61 1.99 51.12 -8.58
N ASP A 62 1.17 50.81 -7.58
CA ASP A 62 -0.27 51.02 -7.65
C ASP A 62 -0.59 52.52 -7.51
N GLU A 63 0.09 53.22 -6.59
CA GLU A 63 0.03 54.69 -6.46
C GLU A 63 0.52 55.40 -7.74
N GLN A 64 1.63 54.92 -8.32
CA GLN A 64 2.16 55.45 -9.59
C GLN A 64 1.17 55.29 -10.75
N LEU A 65 0.50 54.14 -10.85
CA LEU A 65 -0.52 53.90 -11.87
C LEU A 65 -1.76 54.78 -11.65
N GLU A 66 -2.17 55.04 -10.41
CA GLU A 66 -3.31 55.93 -10.12
C GLU A 66 -3.08 57.35 -10.66
N VAL A 67 -1.85 57.86 -10.53
CA VAL A 67 -1.47 59.16 -11.11
C VAL A 67 -1.41 59.09 -12.64
N VAL A 68 -0.74 58.08 -13.20
CA VAL A 68 -0.54 58.01 -14.66
C VAL A 68 -1.84 57.74 -15.42
N ASN A 69 -2.79 57.01 -14.83
CA ASN A 69 -4.13 56.78 -15.43
C ASN A 69 -4.98 58.05 -15.55
N GLN A 70 -4.61 59.13 -14.86
CA GLN A 70 -5.27 60.43 -14.99
C GLN A 70 -4.66 61.27 -16.13
N LEU A 71 -3.56 60.83 -16.75
CA LEU A 71 -2.87 61.59 -17.79
C LEU A 71 -3.42 61.26 -19.19
N PRO A 72 -3.41 62.23 -20.14
CA PRO A 72 -3.90 62.03 -21.49
C PRO A 72 -2.85 61.30 -22.37
N ILE A 73 -2.57 60.04 -22.06
CA ILE A 73 -1.54 59.23 -22.73
C ILE A 73 -2.16 58.11 -23.57
N TYR A 74 -1.53 57.75 -24.69
CA TYR A 74 -1.90 56.56 -25.46
C TYR A 74 -1.19 55.32 -24.91
N GLY A 75 -1.93 54.21 -24.75
CA GLY A 75 -1.37 52.93 -24.27
C GLY A 75 -1.42 52.71 -22.76
N SER A 76 -2.30 53.42 -22.03
CA SER A 76 -2.48 53.25 -20.57
C SER A 76 -2.74 51.81 -20.14
N ASP A 77 -3.52 51.06 -20.92
CA ASP A 77 -3.82 49.64 -20.65
C ASP A 77 -2.57 48.76 -20.77
N GLU A 78 -1.73 49.01 -21.78
CA GLU A 78 -0.46 48.31 -21.96
C GLU A 78 0.52 48.65 -20.83
N LEU A 79 0.61 49.92 -20.44
CA LEU A 79 1.43 50.35 -19.30
C LEU A 79 0.98 49.67 -18.00
N ALA A 80 -0.32 49.63 -17.75
CA ALA A 80 -0.90 48.99 -16.58
C ALA A 80 -0.72 47.47 -16.59
N TRP A 81 -0.72 46.83 -17.76
CA TRP A 81 -0.47 45.40 -17.94
C TRP A 81 0.98 44.99 -17.65
N ASN A 82 1.94 45.82 -18.08
CA ASN A 82 3.36 45.59 -17.89
C ASN A 82 3.87 46.04 -16.51
N THR A 83 3.03 46.72 -15.72
CA THR A 83 3.41 47.20 -14.39
C THR A 83 3.16 46.13 -13.32
N PRO A 84 4.14 45.81 -12.44
CA PRO A 84 3.94 44.87 -11.35
C PRO A 84 2.88 45.34 -10.35
N ARG A 85 1.87 44.52 -10.06
CA ARG A 85 0.86 44.80 -9.02
C ARG A 85 1.12 43.98 -7.77
N ARG A 86 1.06 44.61 -6.60
CA ARG A 86 1.37 43.91 -5.35
C ARG A 86 0.22 43.00 -4.95
N THR A 87 0.55 41.77 -4.56
CA THR A 87 -0.41 40.81 -3.99
C THR A 87 0.09 40.27 -2.65
N THR A 88 -0.73 39.50 -1.95
CA THR A 88 -0.32 38.81 -0.73
C THR A 88 0.73 37.71 -0.98
N GLN A 89 0.87 37.23 -2.22
CA GLN A 89 1.75 36.13 -2.60
C GLN A 89 2.99 36.58 -3.38
N GLY A 90 3.08 37.86 -3.75
CA GLY A 90 4.17 38.40 -4.54
C GLY A 90 3.72 39.56 -5.42
N TYR A 91 4.06 39.50 -6.70
CA TYR A 91 3.66 40.47 -7.72
C TYR A 91 2.93 39.78 -8.85
N GLU A 92 1.86 40.38 -9.35
CA GLU A 92 1.25 40.03 -10.61
C GLU A 92 1.88 40.89 -11.72
N ILE A 93 2.43 40.25 -12.74
CA ILE A 93 3.15 40.90 -13.85
C ILE A 93 2.69 40.26 -15.14
N CYS A 94 2.15 41.04 -16.09
CA CYS A 94 1.64 40.55 -17.37
C CYS A 94 0.68 39.35 -17.22
N GLY A 95 -0.23 39.39 -16.24
CA GLY A 95 -1.17 38.30 -15.92
C GLY A 95 -0.55 37.06 -15.26
N HIS A 96 0.71 37.14 -14.85
CA HIS A 96 1.42 36.06 -14.16
C HIS A 96 1.78 36.44 -12.73
N LEU A 97 1.30 35.66 -11.77
CA LEU A 97 1.76 35.76 -10.39
C LEU A 97 3.22 35.29 -10.28
N LEU A 98 4.07 36.07 -9.62
CA LEU A 98 5.47 35.78 -9.36
C LEU A 98 5.81 36.08 -7.88
N PRO A 99 6.50 35.18 -7.17
CA PRO A 99 6.93 35.45 -5.79
C PRO A 99 7.81 36.70 -5.69
N SER A 100 7.77 37.40 -4.55
CA SER A 100 8.57 38.63 -4.38
C SER A 100 10.07 38.44 -4.61
N ARG A 101 10.60 37.23 -4.40
CA ARG A 101 12.03 36.91 -4.61
C ARG A 101 12.43 36.74 -6.07
N THR A 102 11.47 36.60 -6.99
CA THR A 102 11.74 36.49 -8.44
C THR A 102 11.64 37.84 -9.14
N PHE A 103 11.40 38.93 -8.41
CA PHE A 103 11.34 40.30 -8.92
C PHE A 103 12.35 41.19 -8.18
N SER A 104 13.14 41.97 -8.91
CA SER A 104 14.17 42.85 -8.35
C SER A 104 13.66 44.29 -8.28
N LYS A 105 13.43 44.80 -7.05
CA LYS A 105 13.08 46.22 -6.84
C LYS A 105 14.29 47.14 -6.74
N GLY A 106 15.35 46.71 -6.04
CA GLY A 106 16.47 47.57 -5.66
C GLY A 106 17.75 47.42 -6.49
N ARG A 107 17.91 46.31 -7.22
CA ARG A 107 19.04 46.06 -8.14
C ARG A 107 18.49 45.77 -9.52
N ARG A 108 17.89 46.79 -10.10
CA ARG A 108 17.33 46.72 -11.44
C ARG A 108 18.47 46.55 -12.45
N ARG A 109 18.13 45.97 -13.59
CA ARG A 109 19.11 45.63 -14.62
C ARG A 109 18.74 46.28 -15.93
N VAL A 110 19.68 46.33 -16.86
CA VAL A 110 19.43 46.80 -18.22
C VAL A 110 20.19 45.94 -19.22
N CYS A 111 19.70 45.90 -20.46
CA CYS A 111 20.47 45.45 -21.61
C CYS A 111 21.15 46.68 -22.24
N PRO A 112 22.49 46.69 -22.36
CA PRO A 112 23.20 47.82 -22.97
C PRO A 112 22.78 48.11 -24.42
N LEU A 113 22.51 47.07 -25.21
CA LEU A 113 22.08 47.21 -26.61
C LEU A 113 20.63 47.68 -26.73
N CYS A 114 19.73 47.22 -25.86
CA CYS A 114 18.36 47.73 -25.83
C CYS A 114 18.30 49.24 -25.52
N LEU A 115 19.20 49.72 -24.65
CA LEU A 115 19.31 51.15 -24.33
C LEU A 115 19.96 51.95 -25.45
N GLU A 116 20.87 51.34 -26.22
CA GLU A 116 21.44 51.96 -27.42
C GLU A 116 20.38 52.16 -28.51
N GLU A 117 19.51 51.17 -28.69
CA GLU A 117 18.37 51.26 -29.62
C GLU A 117 17.37 52.32 -29.17
N GLU A 118 16.87 52.21 -27.94
CA GLU A 118 15.88 53.12 -27.37
C GLU A 118 15.97 53.12 -25.83
N ARG A 119 16.21 54.29 -25.24
CA ARG A 119 16.45 54.46 -23.79
C ARG A 119 15.19 54.40 -22.94
N TYR A 120 14.67 53.19 -22.75
CA TYR A 120 13.57 52.93 -21.83
C TYR A 120 13.70 51.57 -21.15
N ILE A 121 12.95 51.42 -20.05
CA ILE A 121 12.98 50.23 -19.20
C ILE A 121 11.94 49.22 -19.69
N ARG A 122 12.34 47.94 -19.72
CA ARG A 122 11.49 46.83 -20.16
C ARG A 122 11.24 45.88 -18.99
N ILE A 123 10.01 45.39 -18.85
CA ILE A 123 9.58 44.66 -17.63
C ILE A 123 10.44 43.42 -17.29
N TRP A 124 10.93 42.69 -18.29
CA TRP A 124 11.73 41.48 -18.02
C TRP A 124 13.13 41.78 -17.44
N PHE A 125 13.59 43.03 -17.52
CA PHE A 125 14.84 43.43 -16.87
C PHE A 125 14.81 43.22 -15.35
N ASP A 126 13.63 43.29 -14.74
CA ASP A 126 13.46 43.17 -13.30
C ASP A 126 13.05 41.76 -12.85
N ILE A 127 12.81 40.84 -13.79
CA ILE A 127 12.48 39.44 -13.51
C ILE A 127 13.78 38.65 -13.28
N VAL A 128 14.10 38.36 -12.02
CA VAL A 128 15.38 37.77 -11.59
C VAL A 128 15.80 36.53 -12.39
N PRO A 129 14.90 35.56 -12.69
CA PRO A 129 15.23 34.41 -13.54
C PRO A 129 15.87 34.76 -14.88
N VAL A 130 15.57 35.94 -15.46
CA VAL A 130 16.15 36.39 -16.73
C VAL A 130 17.57 36.92 -16.48
N ALA A 131 18.61 36.26 -16.97
CA ALA A 131 20.01 36.70 -16.85
C ALA A 131 20.54 37.43 -18.09
N ALA A 132 20.03 37.07 -19.26
CA ALA A 132 20.41 37.67 -20.53
C ALA A 132 19.21 38.25 -21.26
N CYS A 133 19.47 39.28 -22.06
CA CYS A 133 18.50 39.86 -22.96
C CYS A 133 18.15 38.83 -24.06
N PRO A 134 16.88 38.39 -24.18
CA PRO A 134 16.49 37.42 -25.20
C PRO A 134 16.47 37.97 -26.63
N ILE A 135 16.55 39.29 -26.77
CA ILE A 135 16.60 39.99 -28.07
C ILE A 135 18.05 40.03 -28.60
N HIS A 136 19.02 40.31 -27.72
CA HIS A 136 20.40 40.62 -28.13
C HIS A 136 21.45 39.60 -27.70
N ASP A 137 21.08 38.57 -26.92
CA ASP A 137 22.02 37.57 -26.40
C ASP A 137 23.21 38.20 -25.62
N VAL A 138 22.90 39.22 -24.81
CA VAL A 138 23.86 39.90 -23.91
C VAL A 138 23.40 39.86 -22.47
N ARG A 139 24.36 39.94 -21.55
CA ARG A 139 24.09 39.91 -20.11
C ARG A 139 23.30 41.14 -19.68
N LEU A 140 22.26 40.95 -18.89
CA LEU A 140 21.61 42.04 -18.16
C LEU A 140 22.52 42.48 -17.02
N ILE A 141 22.87 43.77 -16.98
CA ILE A 141 23.82 44.34 -16.02
C ILE A 141 23.12 45.26 -15.02
N GLU A 142 23.61 45.25 -13.77
CA GLU A 142 23.15 46.15 -12.68
C GLU A 142 23.97 47.47 -12.65
N GLY A 143 24.98 47.57 -13.52
CA GLY A 143 25.95 48.66 -13.62
C GLY A 143 27.33 48.15 -14.02
N LEU A 144 28.31 49.03 -13.88
CA LEU A 144 29.72 48.76 -14.14
C LEU A 144 30.43 48.33 -12.85
N ASP A 145 31.67 47.84 -12.97
CA ASP A 145 32.42 47.38 -11.81
C ASP A 145 32.66 48.51 -10.79
N GLY A 146 32.12 48.34 -9.58
CA GLY A 146 32.14 49.36 -8.52
C GLY A 146 31.28 50.60 -8.80
N ASP A 147 30.45 50.60 -9.84
CA ASP A 147 29.65 51.75 -10.28
C ASP A 147 28.25 51.32 -10.76
N PRO A 148 27.29 51.14 -9.83
CA PRO A 148 25.95 50.65 -10.16
C PRO A 148 25.14 51.68 -10.96
N ILE A 149 24.10 51.22 -11.64
CA ILE A 149 23.10 52.09 -12.29
C ILE A 149 22.41 52.95 -11.22
N ASP A 150 22.27 54.23 -11.52
CA ASP A 150 21.59 55.18 -10.67
C ASP A 150 20.22 55.55 -11.25
N TRP A 151 19.19 54.99 -10.65
CA TRP A 151 17.80 55.14 -11.05
C TRP A 151 17.22 56.52 -10.77
N ARG A 152 17.97 57.39 -10.08
CA ARG A 152 17.57 58.78 -9.84
C ARG A 152 17.79 59.66 -11.06
N TYR A 153 18.65 59.26 -12.00
CA TYR A 153 18.79 60.02 -13.25
C TYR A 153 17.50 59.93 -14.07
N PRO A 154 17.03 61.06 -14.63
CA PRO A 154 15.85 61.08 -15.49
C PRO A 154 15.98 60.19 -16.72
N GLU A 155 17.17 60.10 -17.31
CA GLU A 155 17.40 59.26 -18.49
C GLU A 155 17.88 57.86 -18.08
N ALA A 156 17.39 56.81 -18.76
CA ALA A 156 17.74 55.44 -18.43
C ALA A 156 19.18 55.08 -18.82
N GLY A 157 19.92 54.47 -17.88
CA GLY A 157 21.23 53.87 -18.13
C GLY A 157 22.44 54.62 -17.55
N TRP A 158 22.24 55.73 -16.85
CA TRP A 158 23.33 56.41 -16.13
C TRP A 158 23.78 55.63 -14.90
N THR A 159 25.10 55.57 -14.68
CA THR A 159 25.70 55.06 -13.44
C THR A 159 25.85 56.17 -12.39
N GLN A 160 26.18 55.79 -11.15
CA GLN A 160 26.42 56.76 -10.06
C GLN A 160 27.59 57.71 -10.35
N ARG A 161 28.60 57.28 -11.12
CA ARG A 161 29.72 58.13 -11.55
C ARG A 161 29.43 58.95 -12.81
N GLY A 162 28.20 58.88 -13.34
CA GLY A 162 27.82 59.62 -14.55
C GLY A 162 28.42 59.00 -15.81
N VAL A 163 28.52 57.67 -15.90
CA VAL A 163 28.80 56.97 -17.15
C VAL A 163 27.50 56.50 -17.77
N MET A 164 27.33 56.74 -19.07
CA MET A 164 26.14 56.30 -19.79
C MET A 164 26.34 54.87 -20.30
N ILE A 165 25.46 53.94 -19.90
CA ILE A 165 25.45 52.59 -20.47
C ILE A 165 24.95 52.62 -21.92
N GLY A 166 25.63 51.86 -22.76
CA GLY A 166 25.42 51.76 -24.22
C GLY A 166 26.22 50.59 -24.80
N GLN A 167 26.32 50.50 -26.12
CA GLN A 167 26.87 49.33 -26.83
C GLN A 167 28.24 48.84 -26.33
N ASP A 168 29.17 49.73 -25.99
CA ASP A 168 30.53 49.37 -25.53
C ASP A 168 30.56 48.59 -24.22
N HIS A 169 29.45 48.61 -23.47
CA HIS A 169 29.29 47.91 -22.19
C HIS A 169 28.60 46.54 -22.35
N ALA A 170 28.26 46.15 -23.57
CA ALA A 170 27.60 44.89 -23.86
C ALA A 170 28.55 43.69 -23.63
N ILE A 171 28.14 42.77 -22.76
CA ILE A 171 28.88 41.52 -22.51
C ILE A 171 28.11 40.37 -23.19
N PRO A 172 28.67 39.72 -24.23
CA PRO A 172 28.05 38.56 -24.87
C PRO A 172 27.68 37.48 -23.85
N TYR A 173 26.42 37.10 -23.82
CA TYR A 173 25.88 36.08 -22.93
C TYR A 173 24.60 35.52 -23.54
N PRO A 174 24.68 34.39 -24.27
CA PRO A 174 23.51 33.83 -24.95
C PRO A 174 22.36 33.58 -23.99
N ALA A 175 21.16 34.04 -24.36
CA ALA A 175 19.96 33.79 -23.60
C ALA A 175 19.68 32.29 -23.54
N THR A 176 19.34 31.81 -22.36
CA THR A 176 19.00 30.41 -22.12
C THR A 176 17.57 30.11 -22.57
N ALA A 177 17.21 28.83 -22.63
CA ALA A 177 15.82 28.43 -22.85
C ALA A 177 14.88 29.00 -21.78
N LEU A 178 15.36 29.16 -20.54
CA LEU A 178 14.58 29.77 -19.46
C LEU A 178 14.37 31.27 -19.70
N ASP A 179 15.42 31.99 -20.09
CA ASP A 179 15.34 33.43 -20.39
C ASP A 179 14.31 33.70 -21.49
N ARG A 180 14.40 32.93 -22.59
CA ARG A 180 13.46 33.02 -23.72
C ARG A 180 12.03 32.65 -23.32
N HIS A 181 11.84 31.62 -22.51
CA HIS A 181 10.50 31.22 -22.06
C HIS A 181 9.83 32.29 -21.19
N VAL A 182 10.57 32.86 -20.22
CA VAL A 182 10.05 33.95 -19.39
C VAL A 182 9.69 35.14 -20.26
N PHE A 183 10.57 35.52 -21.20
CA PHE A 183 10.32 36.60 -22.15
C PHE A 183 9.07 36.36 -22.98
N ASN A 184 8.94 35.22 -23.65
CA ASN A 184 7.77 34.92 -24.48
C ASN A 184 6.46 34.97 -23.67
N LYS A 185 6.48 34.54 -22.40
CA LYS A 185 5.32 34.63 -21.50
C LYS A 185 4.93 36.08 -21.20
N VAL A 186 5.90 36.93 -20.85
CA VAL A 186 5.59 38.32 -20.47
C VAL A 186 5.34 39.24 -21.66
N THR A 187 5.86 38.90 -22.85
CA THR A 187 5.61 39.65 -24.08
C THR A 187 4.41 39.15 -24.86
N GLY A 188 3.85 37.99 -24.52
CA GLY A 188 2.72 37.39 -25.23
C GLY A 188 3.07 36.83 -26.61
N VAL A 189 4.37 36.63 -26.90
CA VAL A 189 4.81 36.02 -28.16
C VAL A 189 4.33 34.57 -28.22
N GLU A 190 3.45 34.28 -29.19
CA GLU A 190 2.95 32.94 -29.42
C GLU A 190 4.11 31.99 -29.75
N THR A 191 4.23 30.93 -28.96
CA THR A 191 5.17 29.85 -29.21
C THR A 191 4.46 28.53 -29.10
N ALA A 192 4.93 27.53 -29.86
CA ALA A 192 4.46 26.16 -29.72
C ALA A 192 4.91 25.62 -28.36
N GLU A 193 4.09 25.84 -27.32
CA GLU A 193 4.38 25.33 -25.99
C GLU A 193 4.18 23.81 -25.95
N PRO A 194 5.04 23.08 -25.22
CA PRO A 194 4.79 21.68 -24.92
C PRO A 194 3.44 21.50 -24.24
N SER A 195 2.74 20.41 -24.53
CA SER A 195 1.40 20.15 -23.99
C SER A 195 1.35 20.16 -22.45
N HIS A 196 2.43 19.77 -21.77
CA HIS A 196 2.51 19.79 -20.31
C HIS A 196 2.72 21.20 -19.71
N PHE A 197 2.99 22.21 -20.54
CA PHE A 197 3.02 23.63 -20.15
C PHE A 197 1.71 24.35 -20.46
N ALA A 198 0.82 23.76 -21.26
CA ALA A 198 -0.48 24.33 -21.57
C ALA A 198 -1.28 24.62 -20.28
N GLY A 199 -1.76 25.86 -20.14
CA GLY A 199 -2.50 26.34 -18.97
C GLY A 199 -1.69 26.44 -17.67
N GLN A 200 -0.36 26.25 -17.71
CA GLN A 200 0.49 26.38 -16.53
C GLN A 200 0.91 27.84 -16.31
N SER A 201 0.85 28.30 -15.05
CA SER A 201 1.36 29.62 -14.68
C SER A 201 2.90 29.66 -14.74
N LEU A 202 3.46 30.84 -15.04
CA LEU A 202 4.91 31.04 -15.03
C LEU A 202 5.53 30.69 -13.67
N HIS A 203 4.86 31.03 -12.56
CA HIS A 203 5.32 30.63 -11.22
C HIS A 203 5.43 29.12 -11.06
N SER A 204 4.45 28.35 -11.55
CA SER A 204 4.50 26.90 -11.48
C SER A 204 5.67 26.31 -12.26
N VAL A 205 5.93 26.82 -13.45
CA VAL A 205 7.05 26.37 -14.29
C VAL A 205 8.39 26.65 -13.61
N LEU A 206 8.59 27.89 -13.13
CA LEU A 206 9.80 28.27 -12.39
C LEU A 206 9.98 27.41 -11.14
N ARG A 207 8.89 27.15 -10.41
CA ARG A 207 8.95 26.36 -9.18
C ARG A 207 9.25 24.88 -9.46
N ALA A 208 8.66 24.32 -10.51
CA ALA A 208 8.94 22.95 -10.95
C ALA A 208 10.42 22.79 -11.34
N ALA A 209 11.01 23.74 -12.07
CA ALA A 209 12.44 23.72 -12.41
C ALA A 209 13.33 23.78 -11.16
N VAL A 210 13.03 24.66 -10.21
CA VAL A 210 13.78 24.71 -8.93
C VAL A 210 13.67 23.38 -8.17
N VAL A 211 12.45 22.83 -8.05
CA VAL A 211 12.22 21.55 -7.38
C VAL A 211 12.99 20.42 -8.07
N LEU A 212 12.95 20.36 -9.40
CA LEU A 212 13.62 19.34 -10.19
C LEU A 212 15.15 19.36 -9.97
N THR A 213 15.77 20.54 -9.96
CA THR A 213 17.19 20.68 -9.63
C THR A 213 17.51 20.29 -8.19
N LYS A 214 16.63 20.60 -7.24
CA LYS A 214 16.81 20.21 -5.83
C LYS A 214 16.70 18.70 -5.64
N LEU A 215 15.78 18.04 -6.34
CA LEU A 215 15.69 16.59 -6.39
C LEU A 215 16.97 16.00 -7.00
N HIS A 216 17.43 16.51 -8.14
CA HIS A 216 18.69 16.04 -8.76
C HIS A 216 19.89 16.18 -7.82
N ARG A 217 20.04 17.34 -7.16
CA ARG A 217 21.20 17.62 -6.29
C ARG A 217 21.04 17.10 -4.85
N GLY A 218 19.87 16.58 -4.48
CA GLY A 218 19.58 16.13 -3.11
C GLY A 218 19.61 17.27 -2.08
N ILE A 219 19.18 18.48 -2.47
CA ILE A 219 19.20 19.69 -1.63
C ILE A 219 17.96 19.75 -0.74
N GLU A 220 18.17 19.77 0.57
CA GLU A 220 17.09 19.86 1.58
C GLU A 220 16.78 21.30 2.01
N SER A 221 17.69 22.27 1.78
CA SER A 221 17.50 23.66 2.25
C SER A 221 16.28 24.33 1.62
N PRO A 222 15.38 24.99 2.38
CA PRO A 222 14.21 25.68 1.84
C PRO A 222 14.50 27.10 1.33
N SER A 223 15.59 27.73 1.78
CA SER A 223 15.88 29.15 1.54
C SER A 223 16.96 29.33 0.49
N HIS A 224 16.67 30.17 -0.51
CA HIS A 224 17.61 30.54 -1.56
C HIS A 224 17.59 32.06 -1.80
N THR A 225 18.75 32.61 -2.13
CA THR A 225 18.85 33.97 -2.65
C THR A 225 18.22 34.07 -4.04
N PRO A 226 17.84 35.27 -4.53
CA PRO A 226 17.31 35.43 -5.88
C PRO A 226 18.24 34.85 -6.97
N CYS A 227 19.56 35.07 -6.84
CA CYS A 227 20.58 34.51 -7.74
C CYS A 227 20.62 32.97 -7.71
N GLU A 228 20.54 32.37 -6.51
CA GLU A 228 20.47 30.92 -6.37
C GLU A 228 19.20 30.34 -6.98
N LEU A 229 18.04 30.99 -6.80
CA LEU A 229 16.77 30.56 -7.40
C LEU A 229 16.88 30.51 -8.92
N ARG A 230 17.45 31.54 -9.54
CA ARG A 230 17.73 31.56 -10.97
C ARG A 230 18.60 30.38 -11.38
N ASN A 231 19.77 30.21 -10.74
CA ASN A 231 20.71 29.17 -11.11
C ASN A 231 20.11 27.76 -10.96
N LEU A 232 19.26 27.56 -9.94
CA LEU A 232 18.53 26.31 -9.76
C LEU A 232 17.49 26.10 -10.86
N ALA A 233 16.69 27.12 -11.19
CA ALA A 233 15.68 27.01 -12.25
C ALA A 233 16.35 26.72 -13.62
N GLN A 234 17.36 27.51 -13.97
CA GLN A 234 18.06 27.41 -15.25
C GLN A 234 18.70 26.02 -15.47
N PHE A 235 19.21 25.40 -14.41
CA PHE A 235 19.93 24.12 -14.52
C PHE A 235 19.05 22.96 -15.04
N SER A 236 17.78 22.88 -14.65
CA SER A 236 16.89 21.78 -15.06
C SER A 236 15.78 22.19 -16.03
N PHE A 237 15.66 23.49 -16.31
CA PHE A 237 14.64 24.00 -17.22
C PHE A 237 14.66 23.33 -18.61
N PRO A 238 15.82 23.06 -19.25
CA PRO A 238 15.84 22.35 -20.54
C PRO A 238 15.20 20.95 -20.46
N SER A 239 15.45 20.20 -19.39
CA SER A 239 14.84 18.88 -19.18
C SER A 239 13.34 19.01 -18.93
N LEU A 240 12.92 20.01 -18.15
CA LEU A 240 11.50 20.29 -17.91
C LEU A 240 10.77 20.67 -19.20
N LEU A 241 11.40 21.48 -20.05
CA LEU A 241 10.86 21.90 -21.36
C LEU A 241 10.69 20.72 -22.31
N ALA A 242 11.68 19.82 -22.36
CA ALA A 242 11.65 18.63 -23.23
C ALA A 242 10.66 17.55 -22.78
N GLY A 243 10.16 17.60 -21.53
CA GLY A 243 9.08 16.73 -21.05
C GLY A 243 9.55 15.47 -20.32
N ARG A 244 8.62 14.52 -20.16
CA ARG A 244 8.74 13.38 -19.23
C ARG A 244 10.06 12.62 -19.35
N ASP A 245 10.44 12.19 -20.56
CA ASP A 245 11.62 11.35 -20.77
C ASP A 245 12.93 12.07 -20.43
N ALA A 246 13.01 13.36 -20.75
CA ALA A 246 14.15 14.20 -20.41
C ALA A 246 14.26 14.44 -18.90
N ILE A 247 13.13 14.58 -18.20
CA ILE A 247 13.08 14.69 -16.74
C ILE A 247 13.56 13.39 -16.09
N VAL A 248 13.09 12.22 -16.57
CA VAL A 248 13.54 10.91 -16.08
C VAL A 248 15.03 10.74 -16.28
N LYS A 249 15.55 11.04 -17.48
CA LYS A 249 16.99 10.98 -17.78
C LYS A 249 17.79 11.89 -16.85
N PHE A 250 17.36 13.14 -16.71
CA PHE A 250 18.02 14.10 -15.82
C PHE A 250 18.05 13.61 -14.38
N LEU A 251 16.92 13.16 -13.83
CA LEU A 251 16.87 12.63 -12.46
C LEU A 251 17.68 11.34 -12.30
N ALA A 252 17.77 10.50 -13.34
CA ALA A 252 18.58 9.29 -13.34
C ALA A 252 20.09 9.59 -13.32
N GLU A 253 20.54 10.81 -13.58
CA GLU A 253 21.95 11.23 -13.43
C GLU A 253 22.28 11.69 -11.99
N ALA A 254 21.27 11.79 -11.12
CA ALA A 254 21.46 12.20 -9.74
C ALA A 254 22.29 11.18 -8.97
N LYS A 255 23.45 11.61 -8.45
CA LYS A 255 24.39 10.75 -7.71
C LYS A 255 23.73 9.97 -6.57
N TRP A 256 22.81 10.58 -5.83
CA TRP A 256 22.16 9.94 -4.68
C TRP A 256 20.98 9.03 -5.03
N LEU A 257 20.60 8.98 -6.31
CA LEU A 257 19.62 8.04 -6.86
C LEU A 257 20.31 6.89 -7.60
N GLN A 258 21.63 6.77 -7.48
CA GLN A 258 22.36 5.60 -7.97
C GLN A 258 22.39 4.47 -6.93
N PRO A 259 22.34 3.19 -7.34
CA PRO A 259 22.37 2.05 -6.43
C PRO A 259 23.63 1.96 -5.56
N ASP A 260 24.76 2.42 -6.08
CA ASP A 260 26.09 2.39 -5.44
C ASP A 260 26.37 3.60 -4.54
N SER A 261 25.44 4.55 -4.49
CA SER A 261 25.62 5.78 -3.73
C SER A 261 25.49 5.60 -2.22
N ASP A 262 26.11 6.49 -1.44
CA ASP A 262 25.98 6.51 0.01
C ASP A 262 24.51 6.69 0.44
N GLN A 263 23.93 5.63 0.98
CA GLN A 263 22.53 5.56 1.39
C GLN A 263 22.27 6.19 2.77
N THR A 264 23.29 6.72 3.47
CA THR A 264 23.15 7.24 4.84
C THR A 264 22.05 8.29 4.98
N ARG A 265 21.83 9.12 3.95
CA ARG A 265 20.78 10.17 3.95
C ARG A 265 19.65 9.92 2.94
N TYR A 266 19.62 8.75 2.30
CA TYR A 266 18.61 8.43 1.27
C TYR A 266 17.18 8.56 1.81
N HIS A 267 16.90 7.93 2.95
CA HIS A 267 15.56 7.96 3.56
C HIS A 267 15.11 9.38 3.93
N SER A 268 16.02 10.21 4.45
CA SER A 268 15.73 11.62 4.78
C SER A 268 15.42 12.45 3.54
N ARG A 269 16.20 12.30 2.47
CA ARG A 269 15.95 12.96 1.19
C ARG A 269 14.63 12.52 0.56
N CYS A 270 14.33 11.22 0.59
CA CYS A 270 13.05 10.69 0.11
C CYS A 270 11.86 11.17 0.95
N HIS A 271 12.03 11.37 2.26
CA HIS A 271 11.00 11.96 3.11
C HIS A 271 10.73 13.43 2.75
N TYR A 272 11.76 14.16 2.33
CA TYR A 272 11.65 15.57 1.95
C TYR A 272 11.13 15.79 0.52
N ALA A 273 11.37 14.86 -0.41
CA ALA A 273 10.96 15.00 -1.81
C ALA A 273 9.44 15.30 -2.00
N PRO A 274 8.50 14.61 -1.32
CA PRO A 274 7.08 14.98 -1.38
C PRO A 274 6.76 16.38 -0.84
N GLN A 275 7.53 16.87 0.13
CA GLN A 275 7.36 18.22 0.66
C GLN A 275 7.79 19.26 -0.37
N LEU A 276 8.88 18.99 -1.09
CA LEU A 276 9.34 19.83 -2.20
C LEU A 276 8.33 19.86 -3.34
N THR A 277 7.85 18.71 -3.84
CA THR A 277 6.92 18.67 -4.97
C THR A 277 5.60 19.34 -4.65
N ARG A 278 5.10 19.26 -3.41
CA ARG A 278 3.90 19.98 -2.95
C ARG A 278 4.00 21.50 -3.08
N THR A 279 5.20 22.07 -3.13
CA THR A 279 5.38 23.51 -3.34
C THR A 279 5.16 23.95 -4.78
N ILE A 280 5.03 23.02 -5.74
CA ILE A 280 4.63 23.33 -7.12
C ILE A 280 3.12 23.63 -7.09
N PRO A 281 2.66 24.85 -7.45
CA PRO A 281 1.27 25.26 -7.30
C PRO A 281 0.28 24.41 -8.09
N THR A 282 0.58 24.11 -9.36
CA THR A 282 -0.32 23.39 -10.26
C THR A 282 -0.18 21.88 -10.14
N GLU A 283 -1.31 21.18 -10.21
CA GLU A 283 -1.35 19.72 -10.06
C GLU A 283 -0.67 18.99 -11.22
N GLY A 284 -0.84 19.44 -12.47
CA GLY A 284 -0.25 18.79 -13.64
C GLY A 284 1.28 18.67 -13.55
N LEU A 285 1.98 19.78 -13.32
CA LEU A 285 3.44 19.78 -13.17
C LEU A 285 3.90 19.08 -11.88
N ARG A 286 3.12 19.18 -10.79
CA ARG A 286 3.42 18.47 -9.54
C ARG A 286 3.41 16.97 -9.73
N THR A 287 2.37 16.44 -10.38
CA THR A 287 2.20 15.02 -10.68
C THR A 287 3.29 14.55 -11.65
N LEU A 288 3.55 15.31 -12.72
CA LEU A 288 4.64 15.00 -13.66
C LEU A 288 5.98 14.81 -12.95
N VAL A 289 6.41 15.80 -12.15
CA VAL A 289 7.71 15.74 -11.44
C VAL A 289 7.73 14.61 -10.41
N SER A 290 6.62 14.42 -9.67
CA SER A 290 6.51 13.36 -8.66
C SER A 290 6.56 11.96 -9.28
N ASP A 291 5.91 11.77 -10.42
CA ASP A 291 5.88 10.49 -11.14
C ASP A 291 7.24 10.17 -11.75
N CYS A 292 7.88 11.13 -12.42
CA CYS A 292 9.25 10.95 -12.93
C CYS A 292 10.23 10.59 -11.81
N PHE A 293 10.11 11.23 -10.64
CA PHE A 293 10.93 10.90 -9.47
C PHE A 293 10.64 9.50 -8.93
N GLY A 294 9.37 9.09 -8.86
CA GLY A 294 8.97 7.74 -8.47
C GLY A 294 9.51 6.68 -9.43
N GLU A 295 9.40 6.93 -10.73
CA GLU A 295 9.88 6.07 -11.80
C GLU A 295 11.40 5.84 -11.71
N VAL A 296 12.20 6.89 -11.57
CA VAL A 296 13.67 6.77 -11.43
C VAL A 296 14.04 5.92 -10.22
N ARG A 297 13.35 6.08 -9.09
CA ARG A 297 13.63 5.27 -7.89
C ARG A 297 13.35 3.78 -8.11
N VAL A 298 12.31 3.45 -8.90
CA VAL A 298 12.02 2.05 -9.26
C VAL A 298 13.06 1.54 -10.24
N ARG A 299 13.38 2.31 -11.30
CA ARG A 299 14.42 1.96 -12.30
C ARG A 299 15.79 1.71 -11.67
N SER A 300 16.16 2.49 -10.65
CA SER A 300 17.40 2.31 -9.89
C SER A 300 17.34 1.22 -8.82
N GLY A 301 16.23 0.48 -8.67
CA GLY A 301 16.07 -0.55 -7.64
C GLY A 301 16.02 -0.03 -6.20
N LEU A 302 15.85 1.30 -6.02
CA LEU A 302 15.84 1.97 -4.71
C LEU A 302 14.44 2.01 -4.06
N ALA A 303 13.39 1.62 -4.79
CA ALA A 303 12.02 1.53 -4.29
C ALA A 303 11.28 0.32 -4.85
N THR A 304 10.39 -0.29 -4.05
CA THR A 304 9.46 -1.30 -4.55
C THR A 304 8.29 -0.61 -5.26
N PRO A 305 7.90 -1.07 -6.45
CA PRO A 305 6.68 -0.62 -7.10
C PRO A 305 5.46 -1.15 -6.34
N SER A 306 4.99 -0.38 -5.36
CA SER A 306 3.83 -0.67 -4.52
C SER A 306 3.02 0.59 -4.25
N GLY A 307 1.73 0.44 -3.93
CA GLY A 307 0.83 1.59 -3.76
C GLY A 307 0.83 2.46 -5.01
N ARG A 308 1.15 3.75 -4.90
CA ARG A 308 1.25 4.66 -6.06
C ARG A 308 2.39 4.31 -7.04
N LEU A 309 3.43 3.61 -6.59
CA LEU A 309 4.55 3.23 -7.45
C LEU A 309 4.28 1.96 -8.27
N SER A 310 3.16 1.27 -8.05
CA SER A 310 2.83 0.04 -8.80
C SER A 310 2.68 0.28 -10.30
N GLN A 311 2.32 1.51 -10.70
CA GLN A 311 2.25 1.92 -12.11
C GLN A 311 3.62 1.88 -12.84
N HIS A 312 4.71 1.80 -12.09
CA HIS A 312 6.08 1.70 -12.62
C HIS A 312 6.65 0.29 -12.48
N ASP A 313 5.83 -0.72 -12.16
CA ASP A 313 6.31 -2.09 -12.11
C ASP A 313 6.80 -2.55 -13.48
N GLY A 314 7.94 -3.25 -13.53
CA GLY A 314 8.64 -3.58 -14.78
C GLY A 314 9.59 -2.51 -15.31
N ALA A 315 9.62 -1.29 -14.75
CA ALA A 315 10.45 -0.20 -15.30
C ALA A 315 11.97 -0.46 -15.22
N ASP A 316 12.41 -1.29 -14.27
CA ASP A 316 13.80 -1.77 -14.12
C ASP A 316 14.03 -3.11 -14.84
N GLY A 317 13.09 -3.58 -15.68
CA GLY A 317 13.14 -4.89 -16.32
C GLY A 317 12.76 -6.06 -15.40
N ALA A 318 12.20 -5.77 -14.21
CA ALA A 318 11.71 -6.78 -13.29
C ALA A 318 10.31 -6.46 -12.75
N TRP A 319 9.52 -7.49 -12.54
CA TRP A 319 8.13 -7.38 -12.08
C TRP A 319 7.95 -7.96 -10.68
N THR A 320 6.97 -7.43 -9.95
CA THR A 320 6.55 -8.02 -8.67
C THR A 320 5.84 -9.35 -8.89
N LEU A 321 5.85 -10.20 -7.86
CA LEU A 321 5.16 -11.48 -7.92
C LEU A 321 3.63 -11.27 -8.07
N GLU A 322 3.09 -10.24 -7.43
CA GLU A 322 1.67 -9.88 -7.49
C GLU A 322 1.23 -9.44 -8.90
N SER A 323 2.02 -8.61 -9.59
CA SER A 323 1.69 -8.17 -10.95
C SER A 323 1.77 -9.33 -11.94
N VAL A 324 2.84 -10.12 -11.90
CA VAL A 324 2.98 -11.30 -12.78
C VAL A 324 1.86 -12.32 -12.54
N ALA A 325 1.49 -12.55 -11.29
CA ALA A 325 0.37 -13.44 -10.97
C ALA A 325 -0.94 -12.93 -11.59
N THR A 326 -1.20 -11.62 -11.48
CA THR A 326 -2.37 -10.97 -12.08
C THR A 326 -2.37 -11.09 -13.60
N ASP A 327 -1.24 -10.79 -14.24
CA ASP A 327 -1.08 -10.84 -15.70
C ASP A 327 -1.24 -12.25 -16.26
N LEU A 328 -0.74 -13.26 -15.54
CA LEU A 328 -0.88 -14.67 -15.89
C LEU A 328 -2.22 -15.28 -15.43
N LYS A 329 -3.10 -14.49 -14.80
CA LYS A 329 -4.36 -14.97 -14.20
C LYS A 329 -4.17 -16.15 -13.24
N LEU A 330 -3.05 -16.15 -12.52
CA LEU A 330 -2.69 -17.09 -11.49
C LEU A 330 -2.89 -16.46 -10.11
N GLU A 331 -3.24 -17.28 -9.12
CA GLU A 331 -3.08 -16.82 -7.73
C GLU A 331 -1.59 -16.81 -7.36
N SER A 332 -1.15 -15.80 -6.60
CA SER A 332 0.26 -15.62 -6.23
C SER A 332 0.89 -16.85 -5.55
N LYS A 333 0.09 -17.67 -4.85
CA LYS A 333 0.54 -18.92 -4.23
C LYS A 333 0.96 -19.98 -5.27
N TYR A 334 0.24 -20.07 -6.39
CA TYR A 334 0.56 -21.00 -7.47
C TYR A 334 1.77 -20.54 -8.25
N LEU A 335 1.89 -19.24 -8.52
CA LEU A 335 3.09 -18.68 -9.16
C LEU A 335 4.36 -19.05 -8.37
N ARG A 336 4.33 -18.95 -7.03
CA ARG A 336 5.48 -19.37 -6.20
C ARG A 336 5.80 -20.86 -6.34
N LYS A 337 4.80 -21.74 -6.30
CA LYS A 337 5.00 -23.19 -6.51
C LYS A 337 5.57 -23.50 -7.89
N ILE A 338 5.08 -22.81 -8.92
CA ILE A 338 5.58 -22.98 -10.30
C ILE A 338 7.05 -22.56 -10.38
N LEU A 339 7.42 -21.42 -9.79
CA LEU A 339 8.82 -20.96 -9.75
C LEU A 339 9.73 -21.97 -9.03
N GLU A 340 9.28 -22.55 -7.92
CA GLU A 340 9.99 -23.61 -7.19
C GLU A 340 10.12 -24.89 -8.06
N ALA A 341 9.03 -25.34 -8.68
CA ALA A 341 9.00 -26.55 -9.50
C ALA A 341 9.83 -26.42 -10.79
N ALA A 342 9.82 -25.24 -11.41
CA ALA A 342 10.63 -24.92 -12.58
C ALA A 342 12.10 -24.60 -12.23
N ALA A 343 12.49 -24.73 -10.95
CA ALA A 343 13.83 -24.41 -10.43
C ALA A 343 14.32 -23.01 -10.84
N VAL A 344 13.41 -22.04 -10.92
CA VAL A 344 13.71 -20.67 -11.36
C VAL A 344 14.29 -19.88 -10.19
N PRO A 345 15.51 -19.36 -10.30
CA PRO A 345 16.11 -18.54 -9.24
C PRO A 345 15.31 -17.24 -9.09
N THR A 346 14.68 -17.06 -7.93
CA THR A 346 13.97 -15.83 -7.61
C THR A 346 14.94 -14.86 -6.94
N GLN A 347 15.11 -13.68 -7.53
CA GLN A 347 15.92 -12.63 -6.91
C GLN A 347 15.07 -11.84 -5.91
N ARG A 348 15.68 -11.56 -4.76
CA ARG A 348 15.08 -10.75 -3.71
C ARG A 348 15.77 -9.39 -3.70
N CYS A 349 14.99 -8.33 -3.83
CA CYS A 349 15.55 -6.98 -3.71
C CYS A 349 16.16 -6.80 -2.31
N ALA A 350 17.42 -6.39 -2.23
CA ALA A 350 18.16 -6.28 -0.96
C ALA A 350 17.50 -5.29 0.02
N HIS A 351 17.04 -4.13 -0.48
CA HIS A 351 16.46 -3.08 0.35
C HIS A 351 15.03 -3.38 0.77
N THR A 352 14.23 -3.97 -0.11
CA THR A 352 12.78 -4.03 0.06
C THR A 352 12.27 -5.43 0.36
N ARG A 353 13.12 -6.44 0.16
CA ARG A 353 12.83 -7.85 0.40
C ARG A 353 11.67 -8.40 -0.45
N ALA A 354 11.21 -7.66 -1.46
CA ALA A 354 10.22 -8.12 -2.42
C ALA A 354 10.87 -9.09 -3.42
N TYR A 355 10.09 -10.09 -3.86
CA TYR A 355 10.50 -10.98 -4.95
C TYR A 355 10.33 -10.24 -6.28
N ARG A 356 11.38 -10.29 -7.11
CA ARG A 356 11.44 -9.66 -8.41
C ARG A 356 11.66 -10.74 -9.47
N LEU A 357 10.85 -10.74 -10.51
CA LEU A 357 10.91 -11.70 -11.60
C LEU A 357 11.42 -10.99 -12.86
N SER A 358 12.48 -11.52 -13.46
CA SER A 358 12.95 -11.09 -14.78
C SER A 358 12.03 -11.61 -15.89
N SER A 359 12.20 -11.12 -17.12
CA SER A 359 11.51 -11.68 -18.29
C SER A 359 11.75 -13.19 -18.43
N ASP A 360 13.00 -13.65 -18.27
CA ASP A 360 13.34 -15.08 -18.35
C ASP A 360 12.58 -15.93 -17.33
N ASN A 361 12.40 -15.40 -16.11
CA ASN A 361 11.63 -16.07 -15.07
C ASN A 361 10.15 -16.19 -15.47
N ILE A 362 9.58 -15.14 -16.06
CA ILE A 362 8.20 -15.12 -16.54
C ILE A 362 8.02 -16.10 -17.71
N ASP A 363 8.99 -16.19 -18.62
CA ASP A 363 8.96 -17.12 -19.75
C ASP A 363 9.09 -18.58 -19.30
N ALA A 364 9.86 -18.86 -18.25
CA ALA A 364 9.91 -20.18 -17.63
C ALA A 364 8.56 -20.58 -17.01
N VAL A 365 7.88 -19.65 -16.34
CA VAL A 365 6.52 -19.88 -15.81
C VAL A 365 5.54 -20.14 -16.95
N ARG A 366 5.57 -19.34 -18.02
CA ARG A 366 4.70 -19.54 -19.20
C ARG A 366 4.89 -20.92 -19.83
N ARG A 367 6.13 -21.38 -19.97
CA ARG A 367 6.44 -22.74 -20.46
C ARG A 367 5.89 -23.82 -19.54
N TYR A 368 6.03 -23.66 -18.22
CA TYR A 368 5.49 -24.61 -17.25
C TYR A 368 3.95 -24.70 -17.30
N ILE A 369 3.27 -23.57 -17.52
CA ILE A 369 1.81 -23.55 -17.70
C ILE A 369 1.42 -24.26 -18.99
N ALA A 370 2.18 -24.04 -20.08
CA ALA A 370 1.89 -24.62 -21.38
C ALA A 370 2.02 -26.15 -21.43
N THR A 371 2.85 -26.76 -20.58
CA THR A 371 2.97 -28.22 -20.47
C THR A 371 1.92 -28.85 -19.56
N ALA A 372 1.09 -28.05 -18.90
CA ALA A 372 0.09 -28.58 -17.98
C ALA A 372 -1.17 -29.06 -18.72
N LEU A 373 -1.73 -30.15 -18.22
CA LEU A 373 -2.95 -30.78 -18.71
C LEU A 373 -4.16 -30.09 -18.09
N SER A 374 -5.16 -29.80 -18.93
CA SER A 374 -6.46 -29.30 -18.47
C SER A 374 -7.28 -30.40 -17.80
N LEU A 375 -8.28 -29.99 -17.03
CA LEU A 375 -9.24 -30.90 -16.40
C LEU A 375 -9.91 -31.86 -17.40
N GLU A 376 -10.22 -31.37 -18.60
CA GLU A 376 -10.81 -32.15 -19.70
C GLU A 376 -9.85 -33.22 -20.23
N HIS A 377 -8.58 -32.86 -20.41
CA HIS A 377 -7.56 -33.80 -20.88
C HIS A 377 -7.33 -34.92 -19.86
N VAL A 378 -7.25 -34.57 -18.57
CA VAL A 378 -7.10 -35.54 -17.49
C VAL A 378 -8.30 -36.48 -17.39
N ALA A 379 -9.52 -35.96 -17.54
CA ALA A 379 -10.73 -36.79 -17.55
C ALA A 379 -10.70 -37.82 -18.69
N ALA A 380 -10.29 -37.39 -19.90
CA ALA A 380 -10.14 -38.27 -21.05
C ALA A 380 -9.04 -39.33 -20.85
N GLU A 381 -7.88 -38.94 -20.32
CA GLU A 381 -6.73 -39.82 -20.07
C GLU A 381 -7.04 -40.88 -18.99
N LEU A 382 -7.75 -40.49 -17.93
CA LEU A 382 -8.16 -41.43 -16.88
C LEU A 382 -9.39 -42.25 -17.27
N GLY A 383 -10.19 -41.81 -18.25
CA GLY A 383 -11.43 -42.47 -18.65
C GLY A 383 -12.56 -42.25 -17.65
N CYS A 384 -12.68 -41.04 -17.11
CA CYS A 384 -13.74 -40.64 -16.18
C CYS A 384 -14.36 -39.30 -16.59
N THR A 385 -15.40 -38.89 -15.87
CA THR A 385 -16.05 -37.57 -16.02
C THR A 385 -15.30 -36.48 -15.28
N ILE A 386 -15.52 -35.22 -15.66
CA ILE A 386 -14.94 -34.05 -14.98
C ILE A 386 -15.31 -34.01 -13.49
N ASP A 387 -16.56 -34.33 -13.15
CA ASP A 387 -17.03 -34.37 -11.77
C ASP A 387 -16.30 -35.45 -10.93
N GLU A 388 -15.96 -36.57 -11.56
CA GLU A 388 -15.17 -37.63 -10.92
C GLU A 388 -13.71 -37.21 -10.72
N VAL A 389 -13.13 -36.43 -11.63
CA VAL A 389 -11.79 -35.82 -11.42
C VAL A 389 -11.83 -34.85 -10.23
N ASP A 390 -12.87 -34.03 -10.14
CA ASP A 390 -13.07 -33.12 -9.01
C ASP A 390 -13.25 -33.87 -7.68
N GLU A 391 -13.99 -34.97 -7.70
CA GLU A 391 -14.11 -35.86 -6.54
C GLU A 391 -12.76 -36.48 -6.18
N LEU A 392 -11.95 -36.94 -7.14
CA LEU A 392 -10.59 -37.46 -6.90
C LEU A 392 -9.67 -36.42 -6.25
N VAL A 393 -9.78 -35.14 -6.65
CA VAL A 393 -9.05 -34.04 -6.02
C VAL A 393 -9.57 -33.77 -4.61
N SER A 394 -10.90 -33.74 -4.41
CA SER A 394 -11.51 -33.51 -3.09
C SER A 394 -11.17 -34.61 -2.08
N ARG A 395 -11.01 -35.85 -2.54
CA ARG A 395 -10.58 -37.02 -1.74
C ARG A 395 -9.07 -37.03 -1.45
N GLY A 396 -8.30 -36.11 -2.04
CA GLY A 396 -6.84 -36.07 -1.96
C GLY A 396 -6.15 -37.23 -2.68
N THR A 397 -6.88 -37.96 -3.53
CA THR A 397 -6.31 -39.06 -4.31
C THR A 397 -5.61 -38.57 -5.55
N LEU A 398 -6.08 -37.51 -6.21
CA LEU A 398 -5.37 -36.86 -7.31
C LEU A 398 -4.89 -35.49 -6.84
N LYS A 399 -3.63 -35.16 -7.11
CA LYS A 399 -3.04 -33.87 -6.71
C LYS A 399 -3.14 -32.89 -7.88
N MET A 400 -3.81 -31.77 -7.67
CA MET A 400 -3.80 -30.63 -8.58
C MET A 400 -2.52 -29.80 -8.37
N ASP A 401 -1.92 -29.31 -9.45
CA ASP A 401 -0.70 -28.51 -9.39
C ASP A 401 -0.99 -27.01 -9.20
N PHE A 402 -1.83 -26.44 -10.06
CA PHE A 402 -2.21 -25.02 -9.98
C PHE A 402 -3.60 -24.73 -10.54
N ARG A 403 -4.10 -23.51 -10.27
CA ARG A 403 -5.25 -22.93 -10.96
C ARG A 403 -4.83 -21.72 -11.78
N CYS A 404 -5.34 -21.65 -13.00
CA CYS A 404 -5.16 -20.54 -13.93
C CYS A 404 -6.53 -20.17 -14.52
N ASP A 405 -6.89 -18.89 -14.47
CA ASP A 405 -8.19 -18.39 -14.96
C ASP A 405 -9.40 -19.15 -14.37
N GLY A 406 -9.30 -19.55 -13.10
CA GLY A 406 -10.32 -20.32 -12.39
C GLY A 406 -10.37 -21.82 -12.73
N GLN A 407 -9.62 -22.29 -13.73
CA GLN A 407 -9.56 -23.70 -14.12
C GLN A 407 -8.41 -24.44 -13.43
N ARG A 408 -8.58 -25.75 -13.21
CA ARG A 408 -7.58 -26.63 -12.59
C ARG A 408 -6.64 -27.21 -13.65
N TYR A 409 -5.35 -27.23 -13.33
CA TYR A 409 -4.31 -27.78 -14.18
C TYR A 409 -3.46 -28.80 -13.42
N PHE A 410 -2.97 -29.79 -14.15
CA PHE A 410 -2.22 -30.94 -13.65
C PHE A 410 -0.97 -31.14 -14.50
N GLN A 411 0.13 -31.55 -13.89
CA GLN A 411 1.31 -31.99 -14.63
C GLN A 411 1.20 -33.48 -14.94
N GLU A 412 1.78 -33.89 -16.07
CA GLU A 412 1.78 -35.29 -16.51
C GLU A 412 2.38 -36.23 -15.44
N ASP A 413 3.41 -35.78 -14.73
CA ASP A 413 4.01 -36.53 -13.62
C ASP A 413 3.03 -36.79 -12.47
N ALA A 414 2.09 -35.88 -12.20
CA ALA A 414 1.05 -36.08 -11.19
C ALA A 414 0.06 -37.18 -11.61
N ILE A 415 -0.26 -37.27 -12.91
CA ILE A 415 -1.11 -38.33 -13.48
C ILE A 415 -0.37 -39.68 -13.45
N LYS A 416 0.90 -39.71 -13.85
CA LYS A 416 1.74 -40.91 -13.76
C LYS A 416 1.88 -41.40 -12.32
N ALA A 417 2.09 -40.51 -11.35
CA ALA A 417 2.15 -40.85 -9.92
C ALA A 417 0.79 -41.31 -9.36
N PHE A 418 -0.32 -40.81 -9.92
CA PHE A 418 -1.65 -41.34 -9.64
C PHE A 418 -1.78 -42.78 -10.11
N ILE A 419 -1.48 -43.08 -11.38
CA ILE A 419 -1.57 -44.44 -11.92
C ILE A 419 -0.62 -45.38 -11.16
N ALA A 420 0.64 -44.97 -10.92
CA ALA A 420 1.65 -45.77 -10.24
C ALA A 420 1.24 -46.21 -8.82
N ARG A 421 0.46 -45.41 -8.08
CA ARG A 421 -0.03 -45.77 -6.74
C ARG A 421 -0.94 -46.99 -6.74
N ALA A 422 -1.72 -47.21 -7.80
CA ALA A 422 -2.55 -48.40 -7.91
C ALA A 422 -1.73 -49.70 -8.02
N HIS A 423 -0.50 -49.61 -8.55
CA HIS A 423 0.39 -50.76 -8.73
C HIS A 423 1.19 -51.17 -7.48
N GLN A 424 1.14 -50.37 -6.40
CA GLN A 424 1.90 -50.59 -5.16
C GLN A 424 1.24 -51.58 -4.18
N GLY A 425 0.01 -52.04 -4.46
CA GLY A 425 -0.74 -52.97 -3.62
C GLY A 425 -0.24 -54.42 -3.65
N ARG A 426 -0.82 -55.26 -2.79
CA ARG A 426 -0.50 -56.70 -2.68
C ARG A 426 -0.98 -57.45 -3.91
N ARG A 427 -0.16 -58.35 -4.47
CA ARG A 427 -0.44 -59.05 -5.74
C ARG A 427 -0.86 -60.53 -5.61
N GLU A 428 -1.08 -61.01 -4.39
CA GLU A 428 -1.34 -62.41 -4.09
C GLU A 428 -2.68 -62.62 -3.39
N GLY A 429 -3.29 -63.78 -3.61
CA GLY A 429 -4.53 -64.18 -2.94
C GLY A 429 -5.79 -63.54 -3.53
N PHE A 430 -5.84 -63.33 -4.85
CA PHE A 430 -7.01 -62.79 -5.55
C PHE A 430 -8.02 -63.88 -5.93
N ASP A 431 -9.31 -63.54 -5.88
CA ASP A 431 -10.34 -64.33 -6.54
C ASP A 431 -10.03 -64.43 -8.04
N PRO A 432 -10.01 -65.63 -8.64
CA PRO A 432 -9.74 -65.80 -10.07
C PRO A 432 -10.71 -65.03 -10.98
N LYS A 433 -11.89 -64.62 -10.48
CA LYS A 433 -12.84 -63.78 -11.22
C LYS A 433 -12.58 -62.29 -10.99
N GLY A 434 -11.68 -61.73 -11.80
CA GLY A 434 -11.48 -60.28 -11.90
C GLY A 434 -12.59 -59.55 -12.68
N MET A 435 -12.79 -58.27 -12.39
CA MET A 435 -13.69 -57.39 -13.15
C MET A 435 -13.06 -56.00 -13.37
N PRO A 436 -13.50 -55.22 -14.37
CA PRO A 436 -13.09 -53.83 -14.52
C PRO A 436 -13.42 -53.01 -13.26
N LEU A 437 -12.57 -52.04 -12.91
CA LEU A 437 -12.77 -51.17 -11.75
C LEU A 437 -14.10 -50.40 -11.81
N ALA A 438 -14.49 -49.95 -13.00
CA ALA A 438 -15.79 -49.31 -13.23
C ALA A 438 -16.97 -50.25 -12.92
N SER A 439 -16.89 -51.52 -13.34
CA SER A 439 -17.92 -52.52 -13.06
C SER A 439 -18.01 -52.86 -11.57
N PHE A 440 -16.86 -52.86 -10.86
CA PHE A 440 -16.84 -52.99 -9.41
C PHE A 440 -17.55 -51.83 -8.72
N ALA A 441 -17.25 -50.59 -9.12
CA ALA A 441 -17.88 -49.38 -8.57
C ALA A 441 -19.40 -49.44 -8.71
N ALA A 442 -19.89 -49.76 -9.93
CA ALA A 442 -21.31 -49.93 -10.21
C ALA A 442 -21.96 -51.06 -9.39
N LYS A 443 -21.29 -52.21 -9.26
CA LYS A 443 -21.80 -53.36 -8.50
C LYS A 443 -21.93 -53.07 -7.01
N VAL A 444 -21.02 -52.28 -6.44
CA VAL A 444 -21.01 -51.93 -5.01
C VAL A 444 -21.87 -50.68 -4.73
N GLY A 445 -22.25 -49.94 -5.77
CA GLY A 445 -23.05 -48.72 -5.64
C GLY A 445 -22.23 -47.52 -5.12
N ILE A 446 -20.96 -47.43 -5.50
CA ILE A 446 -20.05 -46.34 -5.11
C ILE A 446 -19.50 -45.64 -6.36
N SER A 447 -18.99 -44.42 -6.20
CA SER A 447 -18.35 -43.67 -7.29
C SER A 447 -17.01 -44.32 -7.71
N LEU A 448 -16.60 -44.09 -8.97
CA LEU A 448 -15.27 -44.50 -9.47
C LEU A 448 -14.13 -44.02 -8.57
N PRO A 449 -14.11 -42.75 -8.11
CA PRO A 449 -13.10 -42.24 -7.17
C PRO A 449 -13.08 -42.95 -5.82
N ALA A 450 -14.25 -43.34 -5.30
CA ALA A 450 -14.36 -44.13 -4.08
C ALA A 450 -13.82 -45.56 -4.29
N ALA A 451 -14.10 -46.18 -5.44
CA ALA A 451 -13.56 -47.48 -5.80
C ALA A 451 -12.02 -47.43 -5.94
N TYR A 452 -11.48 -46.39 -6.57
CA TYR A 452 -10.03 -46.14 -6.62
C TYR A 452 -9.43 -45.99 -5.23
N SER A 453 -10.10 -45.26 -4.33
CA SER A 453 -9.65 -45.09 -2.94
C SER A 453 -9.55 -46.45 -2.21
N GLN A 454 -10.47 -47.38 -2.48
CA GLN A 454 -10.39 -48.74 -1.93
C GLN A 454 -9.23 -49.55 -2.53
N LEU A 455 -8.98 -49.37 -3.84
CA LEU A 455 -7.88 -50.00 -4.56
C LEU A 455 -6.52 -49.61 -3.97
N ILE A 456 -6.24 -48.30 -3.85
CA ILE A 456 -4.94 -47.83 -3.32
C ILE A 456 -4.75 -48.10 -1.82
N ARG A 457 -5.85 -48.23 -1.07
CA ARG A 457 -5.81 -48.67 0.35
C ARG A 457 -5.55 -50.16 0.47
N ASN A 458 -5.68 -50.92 -0.62
CA ASN A 458 -5.35 -52.34 -0.71
C ASN A 458 -6.06 -53.20 0.36
N ASN A 459 -7.31 -52.84 0.69
CA ASN A 459 -8.09 -53.49 1.75
C ASN A 459 -9.03 -54.57 1.19
N THR A 460 -9.94 -54.17 0.30
CA THR A 460 -11.03 -55.01 -0.22
C THR A 460 -10.74 -55.58 -1.59
N ILE A 461 -10.08 -54.79 -2.43
CA ILE A 461 -9.74 -55.11 -3.80
C ILE A 461 -8.28 -54.75 -4.08
N GLY A 462 -7.66 -55.46 -5.01
CA GLY A 462 -6.34 -55.11 -5.54
C GLY A 462 -6.31 -55.16 -7.06
N LEU A 463 -5.30 -54.50 -7.64
CA LEU A 463 -5.09 -54.45 -9.08
C LEU A 463 -4.47 -55.77 -9.53
N ILE A 464 -5.14 -56.47 -10.44
CA ILE A 464 -4.65 -57.74 -11.00
C ILE A 464 -4.07 -57.56 -12.39
N ASP A 465 -4.64 -56.66 -13.18
CA ASP A 465 -4.20 -56.39 -14.54
C ASP A 465 -4.51 -54.95 -14.93
N TYR A 466 -3.73 -54.40 -15.86
CA TYR A 466 -3.91 -53.05 -16.38
C TYR A 466 -3.54 -53.01 -17.86
N ASP A 467 -4.54 -52.78 -18.70
CA ASP A 467 -4.36 -52.51 -20.12
C ASP A 467 -3.83 -51.07 -20.33
N GLN A 468 -2.60 -50.96 -20.80
CA GLN A 468 -1.93 -49.67 -21.00
C GLN A 468 -2.43 -48.92 -22.24
N ASP A 469 -3.11 -49.61 -23.16
CA ASP A 469 -3.66 -49.01 -24.38
C ASP A 469 -5.05 -48.40 -24.16
N ALA A 470 -5.61 -48.56 -22.96
CA ALA A 470 -6.91 -48.02 -22.56
C ALA A 470 -6.78 -46.96 -21.44
N PRO A 471 -7.71 -45.97 -21.37
CA PRO A 471 -7.77 -45.04 -20.25
C PRO A 471 -7.82 -45.76 -18.90
N PHE A 472 -7.15 -45.21 -17.88
CA PHE A 472 -6.86 -45.94 -16.63
C PHE A 472 -8.06 -46.69 -16.03
N PHE A 473 -9.20 -46.02 -15.85
CA PHE A 473 -10.38 -46.61 -15.23
C PHE A 473 -11.08 -47.69 -16.06
N HIS A 474 -10.88 -47.67 -17.37
CA HIS A 474 -11.38 -48.68 -18.30
C HIS A 474 -10.40 -49.86 -18.42
N GLY A 475 -9.09 -49.59 -18.40
CA GLY A 475 -8.03 -50.60 -18.48
C GLY A 475 -7.75 -51.32 -17.17
N ALA A 476 -8.07 -50.72 -16.01
CA ALA A 476 -7.79 -51.30 -14.70
C ALA A 476 -8.77 -52.44 -14.34
N ARG A 477 -8.22 -53.64 -14.13
CA ARG A 477 -8.95 -54.81 -13.65
C ARG A 477 -8.62 -55.08 -12.19
N VAL A 478 -9.64 -55.34 -11.39
CA VAL A 478 -9.55 -55.56 -9.95
C VAL A 478 -10.23 -56.86 -9.53
N ALA A 479 -9.73 -57.47 -8.46
CA ALA A 479 -10.34 -58.64 -7.82
C ALA A 479 -10.38 -58.49 -6.31
N TYR A 480 -11.32 -59.20 -5.70
CA TYR A 480 -11.38 -59.37 -4.24
C TYR A 480 -10.22 -60.26 -3.77
N PHE A 481 -9.77 -60.06 -2.53
CA PHE A 481 -8.88 -61.02 -1.88
C PHE A 481 -9.67 -62.26 -1.37
N GLN A 482 -9.17 -63.48 -1.62
CA GLN A 482 -9.82 -64.80 -1.42
C GLN A 482 -10.30 -65.09 0.02
N LYS A 483 -9.92 -64.29 1.02
CA LYS A 483 -10.34 -64.46 2.43
C LYS A 483 -11.14 -63.28 2.99
N THR A 484 -11.50 -62.31 2.16
CA THR A 484 -12.21 -61.11 2.62
C THR A 484 -13.71 -61.28 2.39
N ARG A 485 -14.37 -62.10 3.24
CA ARG A 485 -15.82 -61.93 3.44
C ARG A 485 -16.03 -60.51 3.97
N LEU A 486 -16.91 -59.74 3.30
CA LEU A 486 -17.41 -58.45 3.77
C LEU A 486 -17.78 -58.57 5.26
N ARG A 487 -16.98 -57.95 6.13
CA ARG A 487 -17.40 -57.60 7.48
C ARG A 487 -18.09 -56.24 7.36
N PRO A 488 -19.38 -56.09 7.71
CA PRO A 488 -19.94 -54.79 8.01
C PRO A 488 -19.18 -54.21 9.21
N GLY A 489 -18.65 -53.00 9.07
CA GLY A 489 -18.10 -52.21 10.18
C GLY A 489 -16.77 -52.71 10.73
N ALA A 490 -15.67 -52.49 10.01
CA ALA A 490 -14.38 -52.36 10.67
C ALA A 490 -14.33 -50.96 11.32
N GLN A 491 -14.41 -50.93 12.66
CA GLN A 491 -14.22 -49.72 13.47
C GLN A 491 -13.02 -48.92 12.96
N ILE A 492 -13.25 -47.72 12.40
CA ILE A 492 -12.17 -46.75 12.25
C ILE A 492 -11.96 -46.15 13.65
N LYS A 493 -11.09 -46.79 14.44
CA LYS A 493 -10.72 -46.36 15.79
C LYS A 493 -10.07 -44.96 15.85
N ASN A 494 -9.81 -44.31 14.71
CA ASN A 494 -8.98 -43.10 14.58
C ASN A 494 -9.62 -42.00 13.72
N ALA A 495 -10.94 -41.81 13.80
CA ALA A 495 -11.66 -40.77 13.05
C ALA A 495 -12.38 -39.82 14.01
N ILE A 496 -12.12 -38.51 13.88
CA ILE A 496 -12.77 -37.48 14.69
C ILE A 496 -13.64 -36.56 13.84
N THR A 497 -14.62 -35.93 14.49
CA THR A 497 -15.52 -34.99 13.82
C THR A 497 -14.79 -33.72 13.41
N PHE A 498 -15.24 -33.06 12.34
CA PHE A 498 -14.73 -31.73 11.96
C PHE A 498 -14.85 -30.72 13.12
N ALA A 499 -15.90 -30.82 13.95
CA ALA A 499 -16.05 -30.00 15.14
C ALA A 499 -14.94 -30.25 16.18
N LYS A 500 -14.58 -31.52 16.42
CA LYS A 500 -13.49 -31.91 17.32
C LYS A 500 -12.13 -31.47 16.77
N ALA A 501 -11.88 -31.62 15.46
CA ALA A 501 -10.65 -31.14 14.82
C ALA A 501 -10.52 -29.61 14.88
N LYS A 502 -11.61 -28.86 14.67
CA LYS A 502 -11.62 -27.39 14.83
C LYS A 502 -11.28 -26.96 16.26
N ALA A 503 -11.81 -27.67 17.24
CA ALA A 503 -11.53 -27.39 18.65
C ALA A 503 -10.05 -27.63 18.99
N ARG A 504 -9.49 -28.77 18.60
CA ARG A 504 -8.07 -29.12 18.83
C ARG A 504 -7.10 -28.11 18.20
N LEU A 505 -7.38 -27.71 16.96
CA LEU A 505 -6.57 -26.76 16.21
C LEU A 505 -6.86 -25.29 16.54
N GLY A 506 -7.93 -25.00 17.28
CA GLY A 506 -8.39 -23.65 17.56
C GLY A 506 -8.62 -22.81 16.30
N THR A 507 -9.26 -23.38 15.28
CA THR A 507 -9.51 -22.76 13.98
C THR A 507 -10.98 -22.90 13.55
N GLU A 508 -11.42 -22.03 12.62
CA GLU A 508 -12.77 -22.07 12.05
C GLU A 508 -12.87 -23.02 10.85
N THR A 509 -14.08 -23.23 10.31
CA THR A 509 -14.32 -24.15 9.18
C THR A 509 -13.43 -23.86 7.98
N ASP A 510 -13.22 -22.58 7.65
CA ASP A 510 -12.37 -22.18 6.51
C ASP A 510 -10.90 -22.55 6.74
N GLY A 511 -10.40 -22.39 7.96
CA GLY A 511 -9.02 -22.75 8.28
C GLY A 511 -8.81 -24.27 8.30
N LEU A 512 -9.79 -25.04 8.77
CA LEU A 512 -9.73 -26.50 8.71
C LEU A 512 -9.83 -27.01 7.26
N ALA A 513 -10.69 -26.41 6.44
CA ALA A 513 -10.81 -26.72 5.02
C ALA A 513 -9.50 -26.46 4.27
N GLN A 514 -8.83 -25.33 4.54
CA GLN A 514 -7.50 -25.04 3.99
C GLN A 514 -6.46 -26.09 4.40
N LEU A 515 -6.44 -26.55 5.65
CA LEU A 515 -5.47 -27.57 6.07
C LEU A 515 -5.71 -28.93 5.41
N VAL A 516 -6.97 -29.27 5.13
CA VAL A 516 -7.32 -30.45 4.32
C VAL A 516 -6.91 -30.26 2.85
N GLU A 517 -7.23 -29.11 2.26
CA GLU A 517 -6.86 -28.77 0.88
C GLU A 517 -5.33 -28.80 0.69
N LEU A 518 -4.59 -28.29 1.67
CA LEU A 518 -3.13 -28.31 1.72
C LEU A 518 -2.54 -29.68 2.08
N SER A 519 -3.38 -30.70 2.30
CA SER A 519 -3.01 -32.08 2.62
C SER A 519 -2.23 -32.24 3.93
N TYR A 520 -2.30 -31.26 4.82
CA TYR A 520 -1.78 -31.36 6.19
C TYR A 520 -2.67 -32.25 7.06
N LEU A 521 -3.97 -32.30 6.76
CA LEU A 521 -4.94 -33.17 7.42
C LEU A 521 -5.60 -34.09 6.41
N LYS A 522 -5.85 -35.34 6.82
CA LYS A 522 -6.48 -36.35 5.96
C LYS A 522 -7.95 -36.54 6.32
N ILE A 523 -8.82 -36.64 5.32
CA ILE A 523 -10.22 -37.04 5.50
C ILE A 523 -10.36 -38.56 5.41
N VAL A 524 -11.16 -39.14 6.30
CA VAL A 524 -11.59 -40.55 6.30
C VAL A 524 -13.12 -40.58 6.35
N GLU A 525 -13.76 -41.61 5.80
CA GLU A 525 -15.21 -41.79 5.87
C GLU A 525 -15.54 -42.67 7.07
N ASP A 526 -16.51 -42.28 7.90
CA ASP A 526 -17.01 -43.13 9.00
C ASP A 526 -17.93 -44.25 8.53
N GLU A 527 -18.40 -45.09 9.46
CA GLU A 527 -19.29 -46.23 9.18
C GLU A 527 -20.61 -45.85 8.51
N SER A 528 -21.01 -44.57 8.58
CA SER A 528 -22.21 -44.01 7.94
C SER A 528 -21.90 -43.30 6.62
N GLY A 529 -20.68 -43.43 6.09
CA GLY A 529 -20.22 -42.76 4.87
C GLY A 529 -20.00 -41.26 5.05
N ARG A 530 -19.94 -40.74 6.29
CA ARG A 530 -19.75 -39.30 6.55
C ARG A 530 -18.27 -39.00 6.64
N SER A 531 -17.84 -37.90 6.00
CA SER A 531 -16.46 -37.42 6.08
C SER A 531 -16.08 -37.04 7.52
N ARG A 532 -14.90 -37.46 7.95
CA ARG A 532 -14.26 -37.22 9.26
C ARG A 532 -12.78 -36.89 9.06
N ILE A 533 -12.13 -36.33 10.08
CA ILE A 533 -10.68 -36.09 10.07
C ILE A 533 -9.96 -37.30 10.68
N CYS A 534 -8.89 -37.74 10.04
CA CYS A 534 -8.01 -38.79 10.55
C CYS A 534 -7.23 -38.27 11.77
N GLU A 535 -7.45 -38.87 12.92
CA GLU A 535 -6.87 -38.46 14.20
C GLU A 535 -5.34 -38.51 14.17
N ALA A 536 -4.75 -39.56 13.58
CA ALA A 536 -3.29 -39.67 13.44
C ALA A 536 -2.67 -38.57 12.56
N SER A 537 -3.38 -38.10 11.52
CA SER A 537 -2.91 -36.97 10.70
C SER A 537 -2.98 -35.65 11.46
N LEU A 538 -3.97 -35.52 12.35
CA LEU A 538 -4.10 -34.36 13.21
C LEU A 538 -3.02 -34.36 14.30
N ASP A 539 -2.76 -35.49 14.93
CA ASP A 539 -1.70 -35.63 15.94
C ASP A 539 -0.33 -35.28 15.35
N ALA A 540 -0.01 -35.82 14.17
CA ALA A 540 1.22 -35.50 13.45
C ALA A 540 1.32 -34.00 13.08
N PHE A 541 0.19 -33.38 12.72
CA PHE A 541 0.14 -31.95 12.47
C PHE A 541 0.43 -31.14 13.74
N GLU A 542 -0.17 -31.48 14.88
CA GLU A 542 0.05 -30.76 16.14
C GLU A 542 1.47 -30.91 16.70
N ASP A 543 2.13 -32.02 16.37
CA ASP A 543 3.54 -32.26 16.69
C ASP A 543 4.49 -31.41 15.82
N ALA A 544 4.15 -31.16 14.55
CA ALA A 544 4.99 -30.40 13.62
C ALA A 544 4.67 -28.89 13.58
N TYR A 545 3.42 -28.51 13.85
CA TYR A 545 2.91 -27.16 13.65
C TYR A 545 2.21 -26.62 14.89
N ALA A 546 2.15 -25.31 15.01
CA ALA A 546 1.44 -24.61 16.07
C ALA A 546 0.83 -23.31 15.53
N ARG A 547 -0.15 -22.73 16.22
CA ARG A 547 -0.68 -21.43 15.81
C ARG A 547 0.37 -20.36 16.07
N ALA A 548 0.49 -19.40 15.17
CA ALA A 548 1.38 -18.25 15.37
C ALA A 548 1.07 -17.50 16.68
N ALA A 549 -0.21 -17.46 17.07
CA ALA A 549 -0.67 -16.85 18.31
C ALA A 549 -0.15 -17.54 19.59
N ASP A 550 0.15 -18.84 19.55
CA ASP A 550 0.60 -19.59 20.73
C ASP A 550 2.03 -19.18 21.15
N TYR A 551 2.80 -18.59 20.23
CA TYR A 551 4.13 -18.02 20.52
C TYR A 551 4.08 -16.64 21.16
N ALA A 552 2.90 -16.00 21.26
CA ALA A 552 2.78 -14.63 21.74
C ALA A 552 3.37 -14.38 23.14
N PRO A 553 3.17 -15.27 24.14
CA PRO A 553 3.77 -15.10 25.47
C PRO A 553 5.31 -15.17 25.43
N LEU A 554 5.85 -16.13 24.66
CA LEU A 554 7.30 -16.33 24.51
C LEU A 554 7.96 -15.17 23.75
N LEU A 555 7.23 -14.59 22.80
CA LEU A 555 7.63 -13.39 22.06
C LEU A 555 7.35 -12.07 22.81
N ARG A 556 6.76 -12.14 24.00
CA ARG A 556 6.32 -10.98 24.81
C ARG A 556 5.49 -9.97 24.01
N CYS A 557 4.51 -10.47 23.26
CA CYS A 557 3.65 -9.65 22.40
C CYS A 557 2.18 -10.09 22.48
N SER A 558 1.29 -9.34 21.84
CA SER A 558 -0.13 -9.75 21.72
C SER A 558 -0.30 -10.89 20.70
N ALA A 559 -1.31 -11.74 20.88
CA ALA A 559 -1.66 -12.81 19.93
C ALA A 559 -1.84 -12.31 18.48
N ARG A 560 -2.41 -11.11 18.30
CA ARG A 560 -2.58 -10.47 16.99
C ARG A 560 -1.25 -10.03 16.36
N SER A 561 -0.24 -9.76 17.18
CA SER A 561 1.09 -9.28 16.74
C SER A 561 2.10 -10.40 16.54
N ALA A 562 1.84 -11.60 17.09
CA ALA A 562 2.78 -12.71 17.10
C ALA A 562 3.20 -13.15 15.68
N LEU A 563 2.23 -13.32 14.77
CA LEU A 563 2.52 -13.63 13.36
C LEU A 563 3.39 -12.56 12.70
N LYS A 564 3.09 -11.27 12.93
CA LYS A 564 3.86 -10.15 12.35
C LYS A 564 5.32 -10.17 12.82
N LEU A 565 5.55 -10.52 14.09
CA LEU A 565 6.89 -10.62 14.67
C LEU A 565 7.66 -11.86 14.17
N LEU A 566 6.99 -13.01 14.11
CA LEU A 566 7.54 -14.24 13.54
C LEU A 566 7.97 -14.03 12.08
N ARG A 567 7.17 -13.34 11.28
CA ARG A 567 7.53 -12.98 9.89
C ARG A 567 8.72 -12.03 9.80
N LYS A 568 8.84 -11.06 10.71
CA LYS A 568 10.03 -10.20 10.79
C LYS A 568 11.31 -11.01 11.03
N LYS A 569 11.18 -12.18 11.66
CA LYS A 569 12.25 -13.14 11.93
C LYS A 569 12.36 -14.26 10.88
N GLY A 570 11.56 -14.22 9.80
CA GLY A 570 11.66 -15.16 8.68
C GLY A 570 10.79 -16.41 8.78
N VAL A 571 9.95 -16.54 9.80
CA VAL A 571 8.98 -17.64 9.91
C VAL A 571 7.73 -17.28 9.13
N GLU A 572 7.34 -18.11 8.16
CA GLU A 572 6.14 -17.89 7.33
C GLU A 572 5.01 -18.84 7.73
N PRO A 573 3.74 -18.39 7.66
CA PRO A 573 2.60 -19.25 7.94
C PRO A 573 2.34 -20.25 6.81
N ILE A 574 1.81 -21.42 7.16
CA ILE A 574 1.51 -22.49 6.20
C ILE A 574 0.16 -22.33 5.47
N ASN A 575 -0.72 -21.44 5.95
CA ASN A 575 -2.05 -21.20 5.41
C ASN A 575 -2.34 -19.70 5.20
N GLU A 576 -3.40 -19.37 4.44
CA GLU A 576 -3.67 -18.01 3.97
C GLU A 576 -3.91 -17.00 5.10
N TYR A 577 -3.51 -15.75 4.86
CA TYR A 577 -3.61 -14.65 5.80
C TYR A 577 -4.54 -13.55 5.25
N GLY A 578 -5.72 -13.42 5.86
CA GLY A 578 -6.72 -12.40 5.55
C GLY A 578 -7.81 -12.39 6.62
N LYS A 579 -7.87 -11.29 7.39
CA LYS A 579 -8.72 -10.88 8.56
C LYS A 579 -9.56 -11.86 9.40
N ARG A 580 -9.70 -13.17 9.13
CA ARG A 580 -10.51 -14.11 9.95
C ARG A 580 -9.97 -15.55 10.05
N VAL A 581 -8.90 -15.91 9.35
CA VAL A 581 -8.34 -17.28 9.41
C VAL A 581 -7.16 -17.36 10.39
N VAL A 582 -7.12 -18.40 11.20
CA VAL A 582 -6.03 -18.68 12.16
C VAL A 582 -4.81 -19.19 11.39
N CYS A 583 -3.67 -18.54 11.56
CA CYS A 583 -2.44 -18.91 10.87
C CYS A 583 -1.58 -19.87 11.70
N PHE A 584 -1.13 -20.96 11.05
CA PHE A 584 -0.24 -21.96 11.62
C PHE A 584 1.19 -21.76 11.12
N VAL A 585 2.19 -22.10 11.93
CA VAL A 585 3.64 -22.00 11.64
C VAL A 585 4.33 -23.30 12.04
N SER A 586 5.44 -23.63 11.38
CA SER A 586 6.25 -24.81 11.73
C SER A 586 6.97 -24.59 13.07
N ARG A 587 6.87 -25.56 13.98
CA ARG A 587 7.57 -25.52 15.27
C ARG A 587 9.08 -25.55 15.10
N GLU A 588 9.56 -26.37 14.16
CA GLU A 588 10.98 -26.49 13.81
C GLU A 588 11.52 -25.17 13.24
N GLN A 589 10.77 -24.54 12.33
CA GLN A 589 11.17 -23.27 11.72
C GLN A 589 11.22 -22.12 12.74
N VAL A 590 10.29 -22.09 13.68
CA VAL A 590 10.33 -21.10 14.78
C VAL A 590 11.55 -21.36 15.68
N HIS A 591 11.84 -22.62 16.01
CA HIS A 591 13.00 -22.95 16.82
C HIS A 591 14.31 -22.57 16.13
N SER A 592 14.48 -22.88 14.84
CA SER A 592 15.72 -22.60 14.10
C SER A 592 15.96 -21.11 13.85
N LEU A 593 14.91 -20.33 13.53
CA LEU A 593 15.04 -18.92 13.16
C LEU A 593 14.90 -17.95 14.34
N VAL A 594 14.19 -18.36 15.39
CA VAL A 594 13.85 -17.49 16.53
C VAL A 594 14.49 -17.99 17.83
N GLY A 595 14.92 -19.25 17.91
CA GLY A 595 15.49 -19.85 19.11
C GLY A 595 14.45 -20.18 20.19
N ILE A 596 13.17 -20.18 19.85
CA ILE A 596 12.07 -20.36 20.80
C ILE A 596 11.46 -21.75 20.61
N ARG A 597 11.43 -22.54 21.69
CA ARG A 597 10.75 -23.84 21.73
C ARG A 597 9.41 -23.70 22.45
N LEU A 598 8.34 -24.17 21.81
CA LEU A 598 7.01 -24.25 22.40
C LEU A 598 6.86 -25.65 23.01
N GLU A 599 6.99 -25.76 24.34
CA GLU A 599 6.99 -27.06 25.04
C GLU A 599 5.61 -27.70 25.18
N SER A 600 4.53 -26.91 25.11
CA SER A 600 3.17 -27.45 25.18
C SER A 600 2.64 -27.90 23.81
N ARG A 601 2.02 -29.08 23.78
CA ARG A 601 0.92 -29.38 22.86
C ARG A 601 -0.22 -28.41 23.23
N THR A 602 -0.90 -27.86 22.22
CA THR A 602 -1.77 -26.68 22.27
C THR A 602 -2.48 -26.48 23.63
N GLY A 603 -2.61 -25.23 24.11
CA GLY A 603 -3.36 -24.91 25.34
C GLY A 603 -4.84 -25.37 25.35
N PHE A 604 -5.32 -25.95 24.25
CA PHE A 604 -6.59 -26.66 24.14
C PHE A 604 -6.60 -28.01 24.82
N GLN A 605 -5.50 -28.76 24.91
CA GLN A 605 -5.53 -30.11 25.50
C GLN A 605 -5.95 -30.05 26.98
N ALA A 606 -5.47 -29.05 27.73
CA ALA A 606 -5.92 -28.79 29.10
C ALA A 606 -7.38 -28.29 29.18
N LEU A 607 -7.84 -27.51 28.19
CA LEU A 607 -9.25 -27.07 28.12
C LEU A 607 -10.20 -28.18 27.64
N GLU A 608 -9.70 -29.17 26.90
CA GLU A 608 -10.44 -30.36 26.47
C GLU A 608 -10.59 -31.36 27.62
N VAL A 609 -9.53 -31.59 28.40
CA VAL A 609 -9.61 -32.36 29.66
C VAL A 609 -10.64 -31.70 30.58
N LEU A 610 -10.56 -30.38 30.77
CA LEU A 610 -11.53 -29.62 31.56
C LEU A 610 -12.96 -29.69 30.98
N ARG A 611 -13.13 -29.66 29.65
CA ARG A 611 -14.44 -29.84 28.98
C ARG A 611 -15.01 -31.23 29.25
N ASP A 612 -14.19 -32.28 29.14
CA ASP A 612 -14.63 -33.66 29.29
C ASP A 612 -15.02 -33.93 30.74
N GLU A 613 -14.23 -33.46 31.71
CA GLU A 613 -14.57 -33.48 33.14
C GLU A 613 -15.85 -32.69 33.46
N LEU A 614 -16.02 -31.50 32.88
CA LEU A 614 -17.26 -30.72 33.02
C LEU A 614 -18.47 -31.45 32.43
N THR A 615 -18.29 -32.15 31.32
CA THR A 615 -19.38 -32.90 30.66
C THR A 615 -19.82 -34.06 31.54
N GLU A 616 -18.88 -34.78 32.15
CA GLU A 616 -19.16 -35.85 33.12
C GLU A 616 -19.80 -35.32 34.40
N LYS A 617 -19.31 -34.19 34.92
CA LYS A 617 -19.87 -33.52 36.10
C LYS A 617 -21.25 -32.91 35.85
N PHE A 618 -21.54 -32.38 34.67
CA PHE A 618 -22.90 -31.92 34.32
C PHE A 618 -23.89 -33.08 34.13
N ALA A 619 -23.42 -34.25 33.68
CA ALA A 619 -24.26 -35.44 33.62
C ALA A 619 -24.67 -35.95 35.02
N SER A 620 -23.84 -35.72 36.03
CA SER A 620 -24.10 -36.10 37.43
C SER A 620 -24.71 -34.98 38.29
N ALA A 621 -24.49 -33.71 37.94
CA ALA A 621 -25.09 -32.55 38.58
C ALA A 621 -26.51 -32.29 38.04
N SER A 622 -27.46 -31.91 38.90
CA SER A 622 -28.85 -31.61 38.50
C SER A 622 -29.02 -30.28 37.74
N VAL A 623 -28.07 -29.90 36.88
CA VAL A 623 -28.10 -28.70 36.03
C VAL A 623 -27.93 -29.09 34.57
N PRO A 624 -28.88 -28.75 33.67
CA PRO A 624 -28.79 -29.07 32.25
C PRO A 624 -27.82 -28.10 31.55
N GLY A 625 -26.51 -28.34 31.72
CA GLY A 625 -25.42 -27.55 31.15
C GLY A 625 -24.58 -28.33 30.14
N THR A 626 -24.02 -27.63 29.16
CA THR A 626 -23.01 -28.14 28.22
C THR A 626 -21.78 -27.24 28.23
N ALA A 627 -20.61 -27.83 27.99
CA ALA A 627 -19.35 -27.11 27.87
C ALA A 627 -18.79 -27.26 26.45
N ARG A 628 -18.33 -26.16 25.86
CA ARG A 628 -17.66 -26.17 24.55
C ARG A 628 -16.45 -25.27 24.54
N VAL A 629 -15.36 -25.74 23.95
CA VAL A 629 -14.17 -24.90 23.74
C VAL A 629 -14.37 -24.04 22.49
N ILE A 630 -14.03 -22.76 22.56
CA ILE A 630 -14.19 -21.79 21.46
C ILE A 630 -12.82 -21.32 20.93
N THR A 631 -12.83 -20.60 19.80
CA THR A 631 -11.63 -20.25 19.02
C THR A 631 -10.64 -19.32 19.73
N ASP A 632 -11.12 -18.47 20.64
CA ASP A 632 -10.28 -17.85 21.69
C ASP A 632 -10.13 -18.85 22.85
N PRO A 633 -8.94 -19.10 23.42
CA PRO A 633 -8.71 -20.16 24.42
C PRO A 633 -9.57 -19.98 25.68
N ALA A 634 -10.78 -20.51 25.61
CA ALA A 634 -11.84 -20.33 26.58
C ALA A 634 -12.89 -21.43 26.41
N ILE A 635 -13.57 -21.75 27.51
CA ILE A 635 -14.71 -22.66 27.53
C ILE A 635 -15.97 -21.81 27.67
N VAL A 636 -16.94 -22.01 26.78
CA VAL A 636 -18.30 -21.51 26.98
C VAL A 636 -19.08 -22.60 27.66
N VAL A 637 -19.65 -22.27 28.81
CA VAL A 637 -20.60 -23.11 29.54
C VAL A 637 -21.98 -22.52 29.32
N GLU A 638 -22.92 -23.31 28.82
CA GLU A 638 -24.26 -22.84 28.48
C GLU A 638 -25.33 -23.88 28.84
N ALA A 639 -26.54 -23.41 29.16
CA ALA A 639 -27.67 -24.29 29.39
C ALA A 639 -28.03 -25.04 28.10
N THR A 640 -28.52 -26.28 28.18
CA THR A 640 -29.09 -26.99 27.02
C THR A 640 -30.24 -26.19 26.39
N SER A 641 -31.01 -25.47 27.22
CA SER A 641 -32.08 -24.54 26.80
C SER A 641 -31.57 -23.21 26.21
N ARG A 642 -30.26 -22.96 26.28
CA ARG A 642 -29.57 -21.70 25.92
C ARG A 642 -29.99 -20.45 26.72
N ASN A 643 -30.78 -20.63 27.78
CA ASN A 643 -31.29 -19.54 28.61
C ASN A 643 -30.20 -18.81 29.41
N TRP A 644 -29.09 -19.48 29.74
CA TRP A 644 -27.93 -18.87 30.38
C TRP A 644 -26.64 -19.38 29.75
N SER A 645 -25.59 -18.57 29.81
CA SER A 645 -24.23 -18.97 29.44
C SER A 645 -23.20 -18.03 30.05
N PHE A 646 -21.99 -18.54 30.25
CA PHE A 646 -20.83 -17.76 30.69
C PHE A 646 -19.54 -18.33 30.08
N LYS A 647 -18.50 -17.50 30.03
CA LYS A 647 -17.21 -17.83 29.41
C LYS A 647 -16.14 -17.98 30.48
N VAL A 648 -15.44 -19.11 30.47
CA VAL A 648 -14.26 -19.41 31.29
C VAL A 648 -13.02 -19.11 30.46
N THR A 649 -12.17 -18.18 30.89
CA THR A 649 -10.95 -17.81 30.16
C THR A 649 -9.75 -17.92 31.08
N ARG A 650 -8.71 -18.65 30.66
CA ARG A 650 -7.45 -18.71 31.41
C ARG A 650 -6.71 -17.37 31.27
N LYS A 651 -6.19 -16.82 32.37
CA LYS A 651 -5.37 -15.60 32.42
C LYS A 651 -3.95 -15.95 32.91
N PRO A 652 -3.04 -16.39 32.02
CA PRO A 652 -1.70 -16.82 32.42
C PRO A 652 -0.87 -15.73 33.10
N THR A 653 -1.16 -14.46 32.83
CA THR A 653 -0.46 -13.32 33.44
C THR A 653 -0.91 -13.00 34.86
N LEU A 654 -2.04 -13.56 35.30
CA LEU A 654 -2.68 -13.29 36.59
C LEU A 654 -2.83 -14.56 37.44
N ASP A 655 -2.23 -15.66 37.00
CA ASP A 655 -2.31 -16.99 37.59
C ASP A 655 -3.72 -17.43 38.03
N ARG A 656 -4.72 -17.19 37.17
CA ARG A 656 -6.13 -17.50 37.45
C ARG A 656 -6.97 -17.79 36.20
N TYR A 657 -8.17 -18.31 36.41
CA TYR A 657 -9.26 -18.36 35.44
C TYR A 657 -10.28 -17.26 35.73
N ASP A 658 -10.75 -16.57 34.70
CA ASP A 658 -11.88 -15.63 34.80
C ASP A 658 -13.15 -16.29 34.23
N LEU A 659 -14.18 -16.41 35.05
CA LEU A 659 -15.54 -16.79 34.66
C LEU A 659 -16.34 -15.50 34.41
N VAL A 660 -16.90 -15.34 33.21
CA VAL A 660 -17.54 -14.09 32.78
C VAL A 660 -18.95 -14.33 32.25
N ALA A 661 -19.96 -13.79 32.94
CA ALA A 661 -21.35 -13.80 32.50
C ALA A 661 -21.78 -12.39 32.03
N LEU A 662 -22.36 -12.29 30.84
CA LEU A 662 -22.74 -11.03 30.20
C LEU A 662 -24.26 -10.84 30.17
N PHE A 663 -24.74 -9.67 30.62
CA PHE A 663 -26.14 -9.27 30.59
C PHE A 663 -26.28 -7.92 29.84
N ARG A 664 -26.23 -7.95 28.51
CA ARG A 664 -26.30 -6.76 27.64
C ARG A 664 -27.73 -6.46 27.17
N SER A 665 -28.08 -5.17 27.18
CA SER A 665 -29.22 -4.43 26.56
C SER A 665 -30.54 -5.16 26.26
N VAL A 666 -31.65 -4.50 26.58
CA VAL A 666 -33.05 -4.96 26.42
C VAL A 666 -33.42 -5.36 24.98
N ASN A 667 -32.66 -4.88 23.98
CA ASN A 667 -32.98 -5.03 22.55
C ASN A 667 -32.41 -6.30 21.87
N GLU A 668 -31.52 -7.07 22.52
CA GLU A 668 -30.93 -8.31 21.93
C GLU A 668 -31.32 -9.63 22.63
N GLY A 669 -32.27 -9.60 23.58
CA GLY A 669 -33.01 -10.79 23.98
C GLY A 669 -32.77 -11.35 25.40
N GLY A 670 -33.90 -11.60 26.08
CA GLY A 670 -34.08 -12.67 27.08
C GLY A 670 -33.53 -12.44 28.50
N ARG A 671 -32.21 -12.48 28.69
CA ARG A 671 -31.58 -12.76 30.00
C ARG A 671 -31.68 -11.61 31.00
N LEU A 672 -31.28 -10.41 30.56
CA LEU A 672 -31.40 -9.21 31.39
C LEU A 672 -32.87 -8.92 31.71
N ARG A 673 -33.79 -9.17 30.78
CA ARG A 673 -35.24 -9.02 30.97
C ARG A 673 -35.78 -9.95 32.06
N LYS A 674 -35.35 -11.22 32.11
CA LYS A 674 -35.76 -12.17 33.15
C LYS A 674 -35.26 -11.77 34.54
N ILE A 675 -34.00 -11.35 34.65
CA ILE A 675 -33.43 -10.87 35.92
C ILE A 675 -34.14 -9.60 36.41
N LEU A 676 -34.38 -8.64 35.51
CA LEU A 676 -35.12 -7.42 35.84
C LEU A 676 -36.57 -7.72 36.25
N ALA A 677 -37.24 -8.65 35.57
CA ALA A 677 -38.59 -9.09 35.93
C ALA A 677 -38.63 -9.82 37.28
N ALA A 678 -37.58 -10.57 37.62
CA ALA A 678 -37.44 -11.25 38.91
C ALA A 678 -36.96 -10.33 40.05
N ALA A 679 -36.67 -9.05 39.77
CA ALA A 679 -36.16 -8.06 40.73
C ALA A 679 -34.92 -8.53 41.51
N VAL A 680 -34.06 -9.33 40.87
CA VAL A 680 -32.84 -9.85 41.49
C VAL A 680 -31.68 -8.87 41.25
N GLU A 681 -31.03 -8.45 42.34
CA GLU A 681 -29.82 -7.61 42.26
C GLU A 681 -28.66 -8.40 41.63
N PRO A 682 -27.86 -7.79 40.73
CA PRO A 682 -26.71 -8.43 40.08
C PRO A 682 -25.77 -9.17 41.04
N GLU A 683 -25.55 -8.59 42.22
CA GLU A 683 -24.66 -9.06 43.28
C GLU A 683 -25.15 -10.38 43.91
N LYS A 684 -26.46 -10.70 43.79
CA LYS A 684 -27.08 -11.93 44.30
C LYS A 684 -27.09 -13.07 43.29
N ILE A 685 -26.78 -12.79 42.02
CA ILE A 685 -26.75 -13.79 40.95
C ILE A 685 -25.51 -14.66 41.10
N TRP A 686 -24.34 -14.04 41.25
CA TRP A 686 -23.09 -14.72 41.62
C TRP A 686 -22.52 -14.09 42.89
N PRO A 687 -22.84 -14.62 44.08
CA PRO A 687 -22.32 -14.11 45.33
C PRO A 687 -20.78 -14.07 45.32
N GLY A 688 -20.20 -12.92 45.66
CA GLY A 688 -18.75 -12.70 45.70
C GLY A 688 -18.08 -12.46 44.33
N ALA A 689 -18.82 -12.45 43.22
CA ALA A 689 -18.27 -12.04 41.93
C ALA A 689 -18.23 -10.50 41.79
N GLU A 690 -17.29 -9.99 41.02
CA GLU A 690 -17.19 -8.57 40.69
C GLU A 690 -18.30 -8.19 39.70
N VAL A 691 -19.09 -7.16 40.03
CA VAL A 691 -20.15 -6.63 39.16
C VAL A 691 -19.67 -5.37 38.45
N ARG A 692 -19.59 -5.42 37.11
CA ARG A 692 -19.24 -4.26 36.27
C ARG A 692 -20.47 -3.79 35.51
N ARG A 693 -20.96 -2.59 35.83
CA ARG A 693 -22.15 -2.00 35.16
C ARG A 693 -21.73 -1.31 33.86
N GLU A 694 -22.44 -1.58 32.76
CA GLU A 694 -22.14 -0.98 31.45
C GLU A 694 -22.95 0.32 31.24
N PRO A 695 -22.38 1.38 30.61
CA PRO A 695 -23.04 2.68 30.43
C PRO A 695 -24.35 2.66 29.64
N GLY A 696 -24.57 1.63 28.81
CA GLY A 696 -25.75 1.48 27.95
C GLY A 696 -26.90 0.66 28.55
N GLY A 697 -26.86 0.36 29.85
CA GLY A 697 -27.81 -0.52 30.52
C GLY A 697 -27.42 -2.01 30.39
N GLY A 698 -27.23 -2.65 31.55
CA GLY A 698 -26.70 -4.02 31.64
C GLY A 698 -25.53 -4.12 32.62
N PHE A 699 -25.04 -5.34 32.82
CA PHE A 699 -23.89 -5.60 33.69
C PHE A 699 -23.15 -6.88 33.29
N VAL A 700 -21.91 -6.99 33.77
CA VAL A 700 -21.03 -8.14 33.60
C VAL A 700 -20.64 -8.67 34.97
N LEU A 701 -20.78 -9.97 35.17
CA LEU A 701 -20.29 -10.65 36.37
C LEU A 701 -18.95 -11.30 36.05
N VAL A 702 -17.94 -11.06 36.90
CA VAL A 702 -16.59 -11.63 36.75
C VAL A 702 -16.19 -12.32 38.05
N ASP A 703 -15.91 -13.62 37.97
CA ASP A 703 -15.43 -14.44 39.09
C ASP A 703 -14.03 -14.98 38.77
N GLY A 704 -13.05 -14.63 39.59
CA GLY A 704 -11.65 -15.02 39.41
C GLY A 704 -11.31 -16.25 40.27
N VAL A 705 -10.79 -17.31 39.66
CA VAL A 705 -10.41 -18.57 40.32
C VAL A 705 -8.91 -18.78 40.17
N GLY A 706 -8.15 -18.63 41.26
CA GLY A 706 -6.70 -18.82 41.27
C GLY A 706 -6.28 -20.25 40.95
N PHE A 707 -5.06 -20.44 40.44
CA PHE A 707 -4.48 -21.76 40.23
C PHE A 707 -4.23 -22.47 41.59
N GLY A 708 -4.51 -23.77 41.66
CA GLY A 708 -4.33 -24.58 42.86
C GLY A 708 -2.85 -24.94 43.13
N VAL A 709 -2.57 -25.55 44.29
CA VAL A 709 -1.20 -25.94 44.70
C VAL A 709 -0.67 -27.14 43.89
N SER A 710 -1.56 -27.92 43.25
CA SER A 710 -1.22 -28.99 42.31
C SER A 710 -2.17 -29.01 41.09
N PRO A 711 -1.75 -29.54 39.92
CA PRO A 711 -2.57 -29.55 38.69
C PRO A 711 -3.90 -30.31 38.81
N GLU A 712 -3.92 -31.42 39.56
CA GLU A 712 -5.13 -32.21 39.80
C GLU A 712 -6.09 -31.49 40.76
N SER A 713 -5.55 -30.83 41.79
CA SER A 713 -6.33 -30.00 42.72
C SER A 713 -6.86 -28.73 42.06
N GLU A 714 -6.11 -28.17 41.10
CA GLU A 714 -6.50 -26.99 40.31
C GLU A 714 -7.71 -27.27 39.43
N THR A 715 -7.68 -28.39 38.70
CA THR A 715 -8.73 -28.76 37.76
C THR A 715 -10.03 -29.11 38.49
N SER A 716 -9.95 -29.92 39.56
CA SER A 716 -11.12 -30.29 40.38
C SER A 716 -11.78 -29.07 41.04
N HIS A 717 -11.00 -28.17 41.65
CA HIS A 717 -11.52 -26.95 42.27
C HIS A 717 -12.18 -26.01 41.24
N LEU A 718 -11.57 -25.88 40.06
CA LEU A 718 -12.12 -25.08 38.96
C LEU A 718 -13.44 -25.67 38.43
N VAL A 719 -13.51 -27.00 38.24
CA VAL A 719 -14.71 -27.71 37.79
C VAL A 719 -15.86 -27.49 38.77
N ASP A 720 -15.63 -27.71 40.06
CA ASP A 720 -16.67 -27.52 41.08
C ASP A 720 -17.14 -26.05 41.15
N ARG A 721 -16.21 -25.09 41.00
CA ARG A 721 -16.57 -23.67 40.93
C ARG A 721 -17.42 -23.33 39.70
N ILE A 722 -17.07 -23.87 38.53
CA ILE A 722 -17.84 -23.69 37.29
C ILE A 722 -19.26 -24.27 37.43
N VAL A 723 -19.39 -25.48 37.98
CA VAL A 723 -20.70 -26.13 38.20
C VAL A 723 -21.53 -25.37 39.23
N GLY A 724 -20.90 -24.81 40.27
CA GLY A 724 -21.55 -23.93 41.24
C GLY A 724 -22.11 -22.66 40.60
N ARG A 725 -21.30 -21.97 39.78
CA ARG A 725 -21.74 -20.77 39.04
C ARG A 725 -22.85 -21.08 38.01
N ALA A 726 -22.84 -22.27 37.43
CA ALA A 726 -23.91 -22.74 36.55
C ALA A 726 -25.23 -22.97 37.31
N HIS A 727 -25.19 -23.59 38.50
CA HIS A 727 -26.36 -23.71 39.38
C HIS A 727 -26.95 -22.36 39.78
N GLU A 728 -26.09 -21.42 40.14
CA GLU A 728 -26.50 -20.07 40.54
C GLU A 728 -27.20 -19.33 39.39
N LEU A 729 -26.67 -19.40 38.16
CA LEU A 729 -27.35 -18.84 36.99
C LEU A 729 -28.67 -19.55 36.69
N HIS A 730 -28.68 -20.89 36.74
CA HIS A 730 -29.87 -21.67 36.43
C HIS A 730 -31.03 -21.42 37.40
N ARG A 731 -30.73 -21.11 38.67
CA ARG A 731 -31.72 -20.75 39.67
C ARG A 731 -32.55 -19.52 39.29
N TYR A 732 -31.95 -18.58 38.55
CA TYR A 732 -32.57 -17.29 38.23
C TYR A 732 -33.00 -17.12 36.75
N LEU A 733 -32.59 -18.02 35.83
CA LEU A 733 -32.76 -17.89 34.37
C LEU A 733 -33.31 -19.15 33.68
#